data_AF-A0A553JJS6-F1
#
_entry.id   AF-A0A553JJS6-F1
#
_cell.length_a   1.000
_cell.length_b   1.000
_cell.length_c   1.000
_cell.angle_alpha   90.00
_cell.angle_beta   90.00
_cell.angle_gamma   90.00
#
_symmetry.space_group_name_H-M   'P 1'
#
loop_
_entity.id
_entity.type
_entity.pdbx_description
1 polymer ?
#
loop_
_entity_poly.entity_id
_entity_poly.type
_entity_poly.pdbx_seq_one_letter_code
_entity_poly.pdbx_strand_id
1 'polypeptide(L)'
;MKNEFQQQESPLIPNVSVNKYRHSSGFLHFNIKPNNEYLIESEQFSAVFFIKTPSHDDSGLAHVVEHLIFRRSKAYPQASSLFQLTSLSNARINASTLDDLTCFHCTSPDKASFELAVNYLIAGILSPVITEEELTQEIFDGDESGVVYRELLGYQLNPDYLEHIQILKGDTSKHKVYCHGGVTDCLPQLTLDTIIHYHQKYYQTENVQLITMTSDINALQMLLTQSIGDHCTDSSAENETRQQNNHEPTQDNNIQTTKFAANTQHTVYTWWVNIGYYKHINAIAHDLSDLVTQADGKMVPVSCDTNSRHQFAIRVICYPQHIGQIQALIIAHLSSHTPTRSIPDSSNNKYPEQINQIIQFYSLYTQPKINIENGNLLEQLNVKPLSSHLAEIEQKIDRQGLGMDSDTQGSLQSKHLNMQPQHECLMIKQLLAASSSSKYTLESTTVWSTFLIVECHQSINTGILAYILKRQYQLETMSLANLVLINNSDQLLPLNTLSDLSAIITENQRCYLPNLPQVFHQLYRQLDAVNNPKRLVESSFKLMTSDQLKESEHRPAFNVNVTRWMQASDEQNWLCHIPIKNENRVTAWLASYVIGASSHFLQPRLSGTCYSIASVYCDTSKVLSFYSAFDIDVEQRLVTLSESLRFIAEDINFLNETLSLAKYKLRQIYQEKHGKFDNEVLKKLSQLTQGIHGHTRDKRGIESLLNNISSKTLAHFIKHLLD
;
A
#
# COMPACT_ATOMS: atom_id res chain seq x y z
N MET A 1 -26.44 4.77 -28.31
CA MET A 1 -25.41 3.85 -28.82
C MET A 1 -25.93 2.42 -28.71
N LYS A 2 -25.44 1.49 -29.55
CA LYS A 2 -25.71 0.05 -29.39
C LYS A 2 -24.56 -0.55 -28.58
N ASN A 3 -24.85 -1.54 -27.75
CA ASN A 3 -23.82 -2.33 -27.07
C ASN A 3 -23.04 -3.13 -28.12
N GLU A 4 -21.71 -2.93 -28.18
CA GLU A 4 -20.83 -3.60 -29.14
C GLU A 4 -20.18 -4.87 -28.59
N PHE A 5 -20.47 -5.23 -27.34
CA PHE A 5 -20.04 -6.49 -26.75
C PHE A 5 -20.89 -7.65 -27.24
N GLN A 6 -20.23 -8.69 -27.73
CA GLN A 6 -20.87 -9.96 -28.09
C GLN A 6 -20.52 -11.02 -27.05
N GLN A 7 -21.54 -11.71 -26.54
CA GLN A 7 -21.34 -12.82 -25.63
C GLN A 7 -20.66 -13.99 -26.34
N GLN A 8 -19.62 -14.54 -25.73
CA GLN A 8 -18.89 -15.72 -26.18
C GLN A 8 -19.24 -16.92 -25.30
N GLU A 9 -18.81 -18.11 -25.72
CA GLU A 9 -18.89 -19.30 -24.88
C GLU A 9 -18.15 -19.09 -23.56
N SER A 10 -18.89 -19.21 -22.46
CA SER A 10 -18.35 -19.05 -21.11
C SER A 10 -17.66 -20.33 -20.64
N PRO A 11 -16.52 -20.22 -19.92
CA PRO A 11 -15.90 -21.39 -19.30
C PRO A 11 -16.80 -21.96 -18.20
N LEU A 12 -16.93 -23.28 -18.17
CA LEU A 12 -17.59 -24.01 -17.08
C LEU A 12 -16.63 -24.10 -15.89
N ILE A 13 -16.93 -23.35 -14.82
CA ILE A 13 -16.10 -23.30 -13.62
C ILE A 13 -16.96 -23.71 -12.41
N PRO A 14 -16.48 -24.66 -11.57
CA PRO A 14 -17.21 -25.05 -10.37
C PRO A 14 -17.47 -23.86 -9.44
N ASN A 15 -18.69 -23.74 -8.94
CA ASN A 15 -19.10 -22.75 -7.93
C ASN A 15 -19.01 -21.26 -8.33
N VAL A 16 -18.73 -20.95 -9.60
CA VAL A 16 -18.70 -19.57 -10.12
C VAL A 16 -19.46 -19.50 -11.44
N SER A 17 -20.45 -18.63 -11.52
CA SER A 17 -21.08 -18.26 -12.79
C SER A 17 -20.22 -17.25 -13.52
N VAL A 18 -19.98 -17.48 -14.82
CA VAL A 18 -19.11 -16.65 -15.65
C VAL A 18 -19.83 -16.29 -16.93
N ASN A 19 -19.81 -15.01 -17.28
CA ASN A 19 -20.21 -14.52 -18.58
C ASN A 19 -19.01 -13.90 -19.28
N LYS A 20 -18.65 -14.42 -20.45
CA LYS A 20 -17.55 -13.93 -21.27
C LYS A 20 -18.09 -13.11 -22.43
N TYR A 21 -17.52 -11.94 -22.66
CA TYR A 21 -17.89 -11.02 -23.74
C TYR A 21 -16.65 -10.52 -24.47
N ARG A 22 -16.80 -10.23 -25.75
CA ARG A 22 -15.76 -9.61 -26.57
C ARG A 22 -16.31 -8.39 -27.29
N HIS A 23 -15.61 -7.28 -27.18
CA HIS A 23 -15.88 -6.06 -27.93
C HIS A 23 -15.35 -6.17 -29.37
N SER A 24 -15.88 -5.37 -30.29
CA SER A 24 -15.43 -5.27 -31.69
C SER A 24 -13.93 -4.93 -31.83
N SER A 25 -13.40 -4.14 -30.88
CA SER A 25 -11.98 -3.77 -30.80
C SER A 25 -11.06 -4.86 -30.24
N GLY A 26 -11.58 -6.05 -29.89
CA GLY A 26 -10.80 -7.13 -29.28
C GLY A 26 -10.69 -7.08 -27.75
N PHE A 27 -11.20 -6.02 -27.11
CA PHE A 27 -11.28 -5.91 -25.65
C PHE A 27 -12.10 -7.08 -25.06
N LEU A 28 -11.55 -7.74 -24.03
CA LEU A 28 -12.14 -8.93 -23.43
C LEU A 28 -12.75 -8.59 -22.06
N HIS A 29 -14.01 -8.95 -21.84
CA HIS A 29 -14.71 -8.73 -20.58
C HIS A 29 -15.25 -10.04 -20.01
N PHE A 30 -14.91 -10.34 -18.76
CA PHE A 30 -15.54 -11.39 -17.97
C PHE A 30 -16.35 -10.75 -16.85
N ASN A 31 -17.60 -11.19 -16.66
CA ASN A 31 -18.34 -10.92 -15.44
C ASN A 31 -18.50 -12.22 -14.64
N ILE A 32 -17.98 -12.24 -13.42
CA ILE A 32 -18.01 -13.40 -12.54
C ILE A 32 -18.99 -13.16 -11.39
N LYS A 33 -19.71 -14.22 -11.00
CA LYS A 33 -20.61 -14.22 -9.86
C LYS A 33 -20.38 -15.50 -9.04
N PRO A 34 -19.88 -15.41 -7.80
CA PRO A 34 -19.78 -16.56 -6.92
C PRO A 34 -21.17 -17.16 -6.69
N ASN A 35 -21.28 -18.49 -6.71
CA ASN A 35 -22.56 -19.17 -6.47
C ASN A 35 -22.89 -19.30 -4.97
N ASN A 36 -22.01 -18.81 -4.08
CA ASN A 36 -22.20 -18.90 -2.63
C ASN A 36 -22.98 -17.67 -2.13
N GLU A 37 -24.23 -17.87 -1.72
CA GLU A 37 -25.16 -16.81 -1.27
C GLU A 37 -24.62 -15.97 -0.11
N TYR A 38 -23.65 -16.49 0.66
CA TYR A 38 -23.04 -15.82 1.81
C TYR A 38 -21.95 -14.79 1.47
N LEU A 39 -21.41 -14.75 0.24
CA LEU A 39 -20.34 -13.82 -0.16
C LEU A 39 -20.85 -12.49 -0.75
N ILE A 40 -22.17 -12.30 -0.85
CA ILE A 40 -22.80 -11.19 -1.58
C ILE A 40 -22.95 -9.92 -0.70
N GLU A 41 -22.59 -9.96 0.59
CA GLU A 41 -23.04 -8.93 1.57
C GLU A 41 -22.05 -7.80 1.91
N SER A 42 -20.91 -7.68 1.22
CA SER A 42 -20.04 -6.50 1.36
C SER A 42 -19.32 -6.17 0.06
N GLU A 43 -19.55 -4.96 -0.45
CA GLU A 43 -19.05 -4.36 -1.71
C GLU A 43 -19.61 -5.00 -3.00
N GLN A 44 -20.63 -4.36 -3.58
CA GLN A 44 -21.42 -4.89 -4.71
C GLN A 44 -20.74 -4.76 -6.09
N PHE A 45 -19.67 -3.96 -6.20
CA PHE A 45 -19.06 -3.63 -7.48
C PHE A 45 -17.54 -3.66 -7.40
N SER A 46 -16.93 -4.57 -8.16
CA SER A 46 -15.47 -4.71 -8.26
C SER A 46 -15.05 -4.92 -9.70
N ALA A 47 -13.90 -4.37 -10.07
CA ALA A 47 -13.31 -4.52 -11.39
C ALA A 47 -11.78 -4.59 -11.31
N VAL A 48 -11.19 -5.44 -12.15
CA VAL A 48 -9.74 -5.48 -12.39
C VAL A 48 -9.48 -5.51 -13.90
N PHE A 49 -8.67 -4.57 -14.37
CA PHE A 49 -8.08 -4.56 -15.70
C PHE A 49 -6.71 -5.22 -15.64
N PHE A 50 -6.46 -6.16 -16.54
CA PHE A 50 -5.19 -6.87 -16.68
C PHE A 50 -4.57 -6.52 -18.03
N ILE A 51 -3.32 -6.08 -18.01
CA ILE A 51 -2.53 -5.74 -19.21
C ILE A 51 -1.17 -6.42 -19.09
N LYS A 52 -0.76 -7.16 -20.13
CA LYS A 52 0.57 -7.76 -20.18
C LYS A 52 1.64 -6.70 -20.43
N THR A 53 2.55 -6.53 -19.47
CA THR A 53 3.52 -5.44 -19.42
C THR A 53 4.91 -6.01 -19.10
N PRO A 54 5.57 -6.63 -20.09
CA PRO A 54 6.86 -7.25 -19.87
C PRO A 54 7.94 -6.23 -19.54
N SER A 55 8.82 -6.61 -18.61
CA SER A 55 10.00 -5.83 -18.22
C SER A 55 11.24 -6.37 -18.92
N HIS A 56 12.03 -5.46 -19.53
CA HIS A 56 13.22 -5.82 -20.31
C HIS A 56 14.52 -5.31 -19.68
N ASP A 57 14.41 -4.49 -18.64
CA ASP A 57 15.50 -3.90 -17.88
C ASP A 57 15.07 -3.61 -16.43
N ASP A 58 16.00 -3.08 -15.64
CA ASP A 58 15.80 -2.75 -14.22
C ASP A 58 15.31 -1.29 -14.03
N SER A 59 14.84 -0.63 -15.10
CA SER A 59 14.41 0.78 -15.07
C SER A 59 13.07 1.02 -14.39
N GLY A 60 12.22 -0.01 -14.33
CA GLY A 60 10.84 0.14 -13.85
C GLY A 60 9.91 0.81 -14.86
N LEU A 61 10.20 0.75 -16.17
CA LEU A 61 9.37 1.32 -17.23
C LEU A 61 7.88 0.91 -17.13
N ALA A 62 7.59 -0.35 -16.77
CA ALA A 62 6.22 -0.82 -16.57
C ALA A 62 5.52 -0.10 -15.39
N HIS A 63 6.24 0.04 -14.27
CA HIS A 63 5.78 0.71 -13.05
C HIS A 63 5.57 2.21 -13.28
N VAL A 64 6.48 2.86 -14.00
CA VAL A 64 6.35 4.28 -14.38
C VAL A 64 5.11 4.51 -15.27
N VAL A 65 4.87 3.65 -16.26
CA VAL A 65 3.68 3.77 -17.11
C VAL A 65 2.39 3.57 -16.31
N GLU A 66 2.40 2.68 -15.30
CA GLU A 66 1.29 2.54 -14.36
C GLU A 66 0.96 3.85 -13.63
N HIS A 67 1.97 4.55 -13.10
CA HIS A 67 1.79 5.85 -12.47
C HIS A 67 1.24 6.90 -13.44
N LEU A 68 1.80 6.98 -14.65
CA LEU A 68 1.41 7.98 -15.65
C LEU A 68 -0.03 7.80 -16.15
N ILE A 69 -0.55 6.57 -16.15
CA ILE A 69 -1.96 6.27 -16.45
C ILE A 69 -2.91 6.93 -15.45
N PHE A 70 -2.49 7.07 -14.19
CA PHE A 70 -3.27 7.76 -13.17
C PHE A 70 -3.13 9.27 -13.17
N ARG A 71 -2.19 9.83 -13.93
CA ARG A 71 -1.92 11.26 -13.92
C ARG A 71 -2.93 12.05 -14.74
N ARG A 72 -2.93 11.84 -16.05
CA ARG A 72 -3.78 12.59 -16.97
C ARG A 72 -4.25 11.70 -18.10
N SER A 73 -5.47 11.94 -18.57
CA SER A 73 -6.00 11.36 -19.82
C SER A 73 -6.75 12.43 -20.59
N LYS A 74 -7.11 12.14 -21.85
CA LYS A 74 -7.92 13.05 -22.67
C LYS A 74 -9.24 13.42 -21.97
N ALA A 75 -9.90 12.45 -21.33
CA ALA A 75 -11.15 12.68 -20.59
C ALA A 75 -10.94 13.30 -19.21
N TYR A 76 -9.77 13.07 -18.59
CA TYR A 76 -9.42 13.58 -17.25
C TYR A 76 -8.07 14.30 -17.31
N PRO A 77 -8.02 15.56 -17.80
CA PRO A 77 -6.78 16.27 -18.07
C PRO A 77 -6.07 16.82 -16.81
N GLN A 78 -6.75 16.80 -15.66
CA GLN A 78 -6.22 17.33 -14.41
C GLN A 78 -5.41 16.26 -13.67
N ALA A 79 -4.17 16.58 -13.28
CA ALA A 79 -3.30 15.68 -12.51
C ALA A 79 -3.90 15.28 -11.14
N SER A 80 -4.81 16.10 -10.61
CA SER A 80 -5.51 15.85 -9.35
C SER A 80 -6.72 14.92 -9.46
N SER A 81 -7.06 14.42 -10.65
CA SER A 81 -8.33 13.72 -10.90
C SER A 81 -8.52 12.46 -10.04
N LEU A 82 -7.48 11.61 -9.91
CA LEU A 82 -7.52 10.43 -9.05
C LEU A 82 -7.85 10.80 -7.60
N PHE A 83 -7.19 11.82 -7.07
CA PHE A 83 -7.35 12.27 -5.69
C PHE A 83 -8.72 12.90 -5.44
N GLN A 84 -9.24 13.68 -6.41
CA GLN A 84 -10.59 14.22 -6.36
C GLN A 84 -11.64 13.11 -6.35
N LEU A 85 -11.52 12.14 -7.27
CA LEU A 85 -12.42 11.01 -7.39
C LEU A 85 -12.44 10.19 -6.10
N THR A 86 -11.27 9.78 -5.59
CA THR A 86 -11.17 8.96 -4.38
C THR A 86 -11.55 9.72 -3.11
N SER A 87 -11.34 11.04 -3.06
CA SER A 87 -11.73 11.88 -1.92
C SER A 87 -13.22 12.17 -1.87
N LEU A 88 -13.88 12.33 -3.02
CA LEU A 88 -15.27 12.81 -3.13
C LEU A 88 -16.29 11.72 -3.52
N SER A 89 -15.85 10.52 -3.88
CA SER A 89 -16.71 9.34 -4.14
C SER A 89 -16.41 8.19 -3.17
N ASN A 90 -17.21 7.12 -3.22
CA ASN A 90 -16.96 5.89 -2.46
C ASN A 90 -16.12 4.88 -3.24
N ALA A 91 -15.59 5.25 -4.40
CA ALA A 91 -14.69 4.38 -5.14
C ALA A 91 -13.34 4.29 -4.44
N ARG A 92 -12.81 3.08 -4.36
CA ARG A 92 -11.40 2.81 -4.06
C ARG A 92 -10.75 2.39 -5.36
N ILE A 93 -9.64 3.02 -5.70
CA ILE A 93 -8.86 2.75 -6.92
C ILE A 93 -7.43 2.50 -6.49
N ASN A 94 -6.79 1.49 -7.06
CA ASN A 94 -5.38 1.22 -6.90
C ASN A 94 -4.86 0.43 -8.11
N ALA A 95 -3.54 0.25 -8.20
CA ALA A 95 -2.94 -0.63 -9.19
C ALA A 95 -1.75 -1.38 -8.60
N SER A 96 -1.23 -2.34 -9.37
CA SER A 96 -0.02 -3.06 -9.03
C SER A 96 0.68 -3.53 -10.30
N THR A 97 1.97 -3.24 -10.37
CA THR A 97 2.88 -3.79 -11.38
C THR A 97 3.55 -5.04 -10.83
N LEU A 98 3.38 -6.14 -11.54
CA LEU A 98 3.96 -7.46 -11.29
C LEU A 98 4.86 -7.84 -12.49
N ASP A 99 5.56 -8.96 -12.35
CA ASP A 99 6.33 -9.53 -13.46
C ASP A 99 5.42 -9.87 -14.65
N ASP A 100 5.71 -9.30 -15.82
CA ASP A 100 4.93 -9.38 -17.06
C ASP A 100 3.46 -8.90 -17.01
N LEU A 101 3.00 -8.24 -15.93
CA LEU A 101 1.58 -7.92 -15.73
C LEU A 101 1.35 -6.65 -14.90
N THR A 102 0.54 -5.73 -15.40
CA THR A 102 0.00 -4.60 -14.61
C THR A 102 -1.49 -4.78 -14.41
N CYS A 103 -1.93 -4.60 -13.17
CA CYS A 103 -3.32 -4.74 -12.74
C CYS A 103 -3.87 -3.41 -12.22
N PHE A 104 -4.90 -2.84 -12.87
CA PHE A 104 -5.62 -1.67 -12.36
C PHE A 104 -6.95 -2.12 -11.78
N HIS A 105 -7.27 -1.74 -10.54
CA HIS A 105 -8.45 -2.27 -9.88
C HIS A 105 -9.22 -1.20 -9.12
N CYS A 106 -10.53 -1.42 -9.03
CA CYS A 106 -11.40 -0.60 -8.22
C CYS A 106 -12.50 -1.40 -7.52
N THR A 107 -12.90 -0.95 -6.35
CA THR A 107 -14.11 -1.40 -5.67
C THR A 107 -14.99 -0.22 -5.29
N SER A 108 -16.30 -0.45 -5.22
CA SER A 108 -17.22 0.53 -4.69
C SER A 108 -18.47 -0.10 -4.09
N PRO A 109 -19.04 0.49 -3.03
CA PRO A 109 -20.33 0.07 -2.52
C PRO A 109 -21.51 0.58 -3.36
N ASP A 110 -21.32 1.62 -4.19
CA ASP A 110 -22.38 2.22 -5.00
C ASP A 110 -22.04 2.24 -6.50
N LYS A 111 -23.08 2.04 -7.32
CA LYS A 111 -22.95 1.91 -8.77
C LYS A 111 -22.35 3.15 -9.44
N ALA A 112 -22.74 4.35 -9.00
CA ALA A 112 -22.31 5.59 -9.63
C ALA A 112 -20.81 5.84 -9.42
N SER A 113 -20.33 5.64 -8.19
CA SER A 113 -18.89 5.69 -7.88
C SER A 113 -18.12 4.60 -8.64
N PHE A 114 -18.67 3.39 -8.77
CA PHE A 114 -18.04 2.30 -9.54
C PHE A 114 -17.89 2.65 -11.03
N GLU A 115 -18.96 3.12 -11.68
CA GLU A 115 -18.94 3.50 -13.10
C GLU A 115 -17.97 4.66 -13.34
N LEU A 116 -17.92 5.64 -12.43
CA LEU A 116 -16.95 6.73 -12.48
C LEU A 116 -15.50 6.21 -12.40
N ALA A 117 -15.23 5.26 -11.50
CA ALA A 117 -13.90 4.66 -11.34
C ALA A 117 -13.49 3.84 -12.56
N VAL A 118 -14.39 3.02 -13.11
CA VAL A 118 -14.13 2.27 -14.35
C VAL A 118 -13.84 3.21 -15.50
N ASN A 119 -14.63 4.29 -15.66
CA ASN A 119 -14.42 5.27 -16.73
C ASN A 119 -13.07 5.99 -16.59
N TYR A 120 -12.70 6.34 -15.36
CA TYR A 120 -11.40 6.94 -15.06
C TYR A 120 -10.25 6.00 -15.47
N LEU A 121 -10.32 4.74 -15.04
CA LEU A 121 -9.30 3.73 -15.32
C LEU A 121 -9.15 3.48 -16.82
N ILE A 122 -10.25 3.23 -17.55
CA ILE A 122 -10.16 2.92 -18.98
C ILE A 122 -9.68 4.12 -19.80
N ALA A 123 -10.04 5.35 -19.41
CA ALA A 123 -9.54 6.56 -20.05
C ALA A 123 -8.03 6.73 -19.88
N GLY A 124 -7.50 6.49 -18.67
CA GLY A 124 -6.06 6.48 -18.41
C GLY A 124 -5.34 5.36 -19.17
N ILE A 125 -5.88 4.14 -19.15
CA ILE A 125 -5.31 2.96 -19.82
C ILE A 125 -5.18 3.17 -21.33
N LEU A 126 -6.24 3.69 -21.98
CA LEU A 126 -6.26 3.80 -23.45
C LEU A 126 -5.77 5.15 -23.97
N SER A 127 -5.98 6.24 -23.26
CA SER A 127 -5.72 7.60 -23.76
C SER A 127 -5.04 8.50 -22.73
N PRO A 128 -3.88 8.07 -22.17
CA PRO A 128 -3.13 8.90 -21.25
C PRO A 128 -2.56 10.13 -21.97
N VAL A 129 -2.35 11.22 -21.23
CA VAL A 129 -1.63 12.41 -21.69
C VAL A 129 -0.31 12.48 -20.96
N ILE A 130 0.78 12.13 -21.65
CA ILE A 130 2.13 12.05 -21.09
C ILE A 130 2.98 13.16 -21.71
N THR A 131 3.58 14.00 -20.88
CA THR A 131 4.41 15.15 -21.28
C THR A 131 5.74 15.10 -20.54
N GLU A 132 6.75 15.86 -21.00
CA GLU A 132 8.04 15.98 -20.28
C GLU A 132 7.87 16.46 -18.83
N GLU A 133 6.89 17.33 -18.57
CA GLU A 133 6.57 17.79 -17.21
C GLU A 133 6.18 16.62 -16.29
N GLU A 134 5.43 15.64 -16.82
CA GLU A 134 5.05 14.43 -16.07
C GLU A 134 6.25 13.55 -15.73
N LEU A 135 7.27 13.50 -16.59
CA LEU A 135 8.51 12.75 -16.31
C LEU A 135 9.24 13.37 -15.11
N THR A 136 9.38 14.70 -15.09
CA THR A 136 10.02 15.41 -13.97
C THR A 136 9.24 15.24 -12.66
N GLN A 137 7.91 15.36 -12.70
CA GLN A 137 7.07 15.33 -11.50
C GLN A 137 6.82 13.92 -10.96
N GLU A 138 6.53 12.95 -11.84
CA GLU A 138 6.10 11.62 -11.40
C GLU A 138 7.27 10.61 -11.37
N ILE A 139 8.31 10.77 -12.20
CA ILE A 139 9.43 9.80 -12.26
C ILE A 139 10.62 10.30 -11.47
N PHE A 140 11.35 11.27 -12.04
CA PHE A 140 12.61 11.77 -11.50
C PHE A 140 12.97 13.11 -12.17
N ASP A 141 13.32 14.12 -11.38
CA ASP A 141 13.71 15.44 -11.87
C ASP A 141 15.20 15.56 -12.24
N GLY A 142 16.00 14.54 -11.93
CA GLY A 142 17.44 14.56 -12.09
C GLY A 142 18.21 14.78 -10.78
N ASP A 143 17.53 15.11 -9.69
CA ASP A 143 18.10 15.45 -8.39
C ASP A 143 17.47 14.64 -7.23
N GLU A 144 16.48 15.21 -6.54
CA GLU A 144 15.85 14.62 -5.35
C GLU A 144 14.34 14.43 -5.43
N SER A 145 13.69 14.93 -6.50
CA SER A 145 12.23 14.88 -6.67
C SER A 145 11.79 13.87 -7.74
N GLY A 146 10.51 13.53 -7.68
CA GLY A 146 9.88 12.53 -8.54
C GLY A 146 9.20 11.49 -7.69
N VAL A 147 7.90 11.27 -7.90
CA VAL A 147 7.09 10.39 -7.02
C VAL A 147 7.65 8.96 -6.97
N VAL A 148 7.92 8.36 -8.13
CA VAL A 148 8.48 7.01 -8.23
C VAL A 148 9.88 6.98 -7.64
N TYR A 149 10.70 8.01 -7.86
CA TYR A 149 12.01 8.11 -7.21
C TYR A 149 11.90 8.13 -5.67
N ARG A 150 11.01 8.95 -5.10
CA ARG A 150 10.77 9.01 -3.64
C ARG A 150 10.25 7.69 -3.08
N GLU A 151 9.37 7.01 -3.80
CA GLU A 151 8.87 5.68 -3.44
C GLU A 151 10.00 4.64 -3.38
N LEU A 152 10.76 4.53 -4.48
CA LEU A 152 11.84 3.56 -4.60
C LEU A 152 12.95 3.83 -3.60
N LEU A 153 13.29 5.11 -3.37
CA LEU A 153 14.23 5.49 -2.33
C LEU A 153 13.75 5.03 -0.95
N GLY A 154 12.47 5.24 -0.63
CA GLY A 154 11.85 4.77 0.61
C GLY A 154 11.97 3.26 0.79
N TYR A 155 11.77 2.47 -0.28
CA TYR A 155 11.97 1.02 -0.23
C TYR A 155 13.45 0.61 -0.15
N GLN A 156 14.34 1.29 -0.86
CA GLN A 156 15.77 0.99 -0.88
C GLN A 156 16.51 1.32 0.42
N LEU A 157 15.90 2.11 1.30
CA LEU A 157 16.39 2.28 2.67
C LEU A 157 16.15 1.06 3.55
N ASN A 158 15.27 0.14 3.15
CA ASN A 158 15.12 -1.15 3.81
C ASN A 158 16.25 -2.10 3.36
N PRO A 159 17.11 -2.60 4.28
CA PRO A 159 18.23 -3.46 3.92
C PRO A 159 17.83 -4.75 3.20
N ASP A 160 16.69 -5.36 3.55
CA ASP A 160 16.22 -6.60 2.93
C ASP A 160 15.76 -6.34 1.49
N TYR A 161 15.09 -5.22 1.25
CA TYR A 161 14.69 -4.81 -0.10
C TYR A 161 15.91 -4.43 -0.95
N LEU A 162 16.87 -3.70 -0.37
CA LEU A 162 18.12 -3.34 -1.03
C LEU A 162 18.90 -4.60 -1.46
N GLU A 163 19.10 -5.55 -0.56
CA GLU A 163 19.77 -6.82 -0.89
C GLU A 163 19.00 -7.57 -1.99
N HIS A 164 17.67 -7.60 -1.93
CA HIS A 164 16.84 -8.24 -2.96
C HIS A 164 17.06 -7.63 -4.35
N ILE A 165 17.03 -6.31 -4.50
CA ILE A 165 17.28 -5.68 -5.81
C ILE A 165 18.73 -5.80 -6.25
N GLN A 166 19.71 -5.83 -5.33
CA GLN A 166 21.12 -6.10 -5.65
C GLN A 166 21.30 -7.50 -6.23
N ILE A 167 20.56 -8.48 -5.72
CA ILE A 167 20.54 -9.85 -6.23
C ILE A 167 19.94 -9.87 -7.65
N LEU A 168 18.76 -9.26 -7.87
CA LEU A 168 18.08 -9.29 -9.16
C LEU A 168 18.87 -8.55 -10.26
N LYS A 169 19.38 -7.36 -9.94
CA LYS A 169 20.20 -6.57 -10.87
C LYS A 169 21.52 -7.26 -11.20
N GLY A 170 22.13 -7.93 -10.22
CA GLY A 170 23.39 -8.68 -10.36
C GLY A 170 23.26 -10.05 -11.02
N ASP A 171 22.04 -10.59 -11.15
CA ASP A 171 21.79 -11.88 -11.80
C ASP A 171 22.18 -11.81 -13.29
N THR A 172 23.08 -12.71 -13.72
CA THR A 172 23.57 -12.78 -15.10
C THR A 172 22.87 -13.85 -15.93
N SER A 173 21.82 -14.49 -15.37
CA SER A 173 21.02 -15.50 -16.06
C SER A 173 20.38 -14.94 -17.32
N LYS A 174 20.40 -15.72 -18.42
CA LYS A 174 19.74 -15.35 -19.70
C LYS A 174 18.25 -15.04 -19.54
N HIS A 175 17.59 -15.70 -18.58
CA HIS A 175 16.17 -15.51 -18.26
C HIS A 175 16.05 -15.03 -16.82
N LYS A 176 16.81 -14.00 -16.44
CA LYS A 176 16.67 -13.38 -15.12
C LYS A 176 15.30 -12.73 -14.98
N VAL A 177 14.88 -12.52 -13.74
CA VAL A 177 13.75 -11.63 -13.42
C VAL A 177 14.36 -10.23 -13.21
N TYR A 178 13.79 -9.23 -13.89
CA TYR A 178 14.21 -7.84 -13.75
C TYR A 178 13.54 -7.20 -12.53
N CYS A 179 14.14 -6.12 -12.02
CA CYS A 179 13.50 -5.24 -11.05
C CYS A 179 12.35 -4.47 -11.72
N HIS A 180 11.19 -5.11 -11.91
CA HIS A 180 10.03 -4.54 -12.61
C HIS A 180 9.44 -3.30 -11.92
N GLY A 181 9.63 -3.15 -10.60
CA GLY A 181 9.32 -1.91 -9.88
C GLY A 181 10.30 -0.76 -10.14
N GLY A 182 11.49 -1.07 -10.67
CA GLY A 182 12.56 -0.12 -10.95
C GLY A 182 13.61 0.00 -9.85
N VAL A 183 14.75 0.56 -10.25
CA VAL A 183 15.87 0.92 -9.36
C VAL A 183 16.16 2.40 -9.59
N THR A 184 16.35 3.15 -8.50
CA THR A 184 16.60 4.61 -8.55
C THR A 184 17.73 5.02 -9.50
N ASP A 185 18.82 4.23 -9.56
CA ASP A 185 19.96 4.48 -10.45
C ASP A 185 19.66 4.26 -11.95
N CYS A 186 18.54 3.61 -12.28
CA CYS A 186 18.10 3.35 -13.65
C CYS A 186 17.02 4.33 -14.14
N LEU A 187 16.32 5.03 -13.23
CA LEU A 187 15.29 5.99 -13.62
C LEU A 187 15.78 7.08 -14.61
N PRO A 188 17.01 7.61 -14.53
CA PRO A 188 17.49 8.65 -15.45
C PRO A 188 17.55 8.22 -16.93
N GLN A 189 17.47 6.92 -17.23
CA GLN A 189 17.52 6.42 -18.61
C GLN A 189 16.14 6.47 -19.30
N LEU A 190 15.07 6.67 -18.54
CA LEU A 190 13.70 6.71 -19.06
C LEU A 190 13.46 8.01 -19.83
N THR A 191 12.99 7.89 -21.06
CA THR A 191 12.68 9.02 -21.94
C THR A 191 11.21 9.01 -22.34
N LEU A 192 10.67 10.18 -22.72
CA LEU A 192 9.28 10.30 -23.15
C LEU A 192 8.98 9.35 -24.32
N ASP A 193 9.89 9.23 -25.28
CA ASP A 193 9.75 8.34 -26.43
C ASP A 193 9.68 6.86 -26.01
N THR A 194 10.54 6.43 -25.08
CA THR A 194 10.51 5.04 -24.58
C THR A 194 9.20 4.72 -23.85
N ILE A 195 8.66 5.68 -23.10
CA ILE A 195 7.40 5.56 -22.36
C ILE A 195 6.21 5.50 -23.32
N ILE A 196 6.15 6.41 -24.29
CA ILE A 196 5.09 6.44 -25.31
C ILE A 196 5.13 5.16 -26.14
N HIS A 197 6.31 4.72 -26.57
CA HIS A 197 6.45 3.48 -27.34
C HIS A 197 5.99 2.26 -26.54
N TYR A 198 6.34 2.19 -25.24
CA TYR A 198 5.89 1.12 -24.36
C TYR A 198 4.36 1.09 -24.23
N HIS A 199 3.74 2.24 -23.98
CA HIS A 199 2.28 2.37 -23.91
C HIS A 199 1.63 1.93 -25.23
N GLN A 200 2.07 2.49 -26.35
CA GLN A 200 1.56 2.13 -27.69
C GLN A 200 1.72 0.64 -28.01
N LYS A 201 2.76 -0.02 -27.51
CA LYS A 201 2.97 -1.44 -27.79
C LYS A 201 2.05 -2.34 -26.95
N TYR A 202 1.92 -2.07 -25.66
CA TYR A 202 1.29 -3.00 -24.72
C TYR A 202 -0.15 -2.63 -24.34
N TYR A 203 -0.50 -1.35 -24.28
CA TYR A 203 -1.81 -0.84 -23.85
C TYR A 203 -2.82 -0.71 -25.00
N GLN A 204 -2.83 -1.71 -25.89
CA GLN A 204 -3.79 -1.82 -26.97
C GLN A 204 -5.10 -2.46 -26.48
N THR A 205 -6.23 -2.03 -27.03
CA THR A 205 -7.56 -2.52 -26.58
C THR A 205 -7.68 -4.05 -26.63
N GLU A 206 -7.03 -4.70 -27.60
CA GLU A 206 -6.96 -6.16 -27.78
C GLU A 206 -6.20 -6.88 -26.65
N ASN A 207 -5.28 -6.18 -25.99
CA ASN A 207 -4.48 -6.69 -24.87
C ASN A 207 -5.16 -6.47 -23.51
N VAL A 208 -6.23 -5.68 -23.44
CA VAL A 208 -6.93 -5.39 -22.19
C VAL A 208 -7.95 -6.49 -21.88
N GLN A 209 -7.81 -7.08 -20.70
CA GLN A 209 -8.81 -7.98 -20.14
C GLN A 209 -9.42 -7.35 -18.89
N LEU A 210 -10.73 -7.17 -18.87
CA LEU A 210 -11.48 -6.70 -17.72
C LEU A 210 -12.22 -7.87 -17.08
N ILE A 211 -12.09 -8.01 -15.76
CA ILE A 211 -12.90 -8.94 -14.98
C ILE A 211 -13.67 -8.16 -13.93
N THR A 212 -14.99 -8.34 -13.90
CA THR A 212 -15.87 -7.62 -12.98
C THR A 212 -16.71 -8.56 -12.13
N MET A 213 -17.07 -8.08 -10.95
CA MET A 213 -18.18 -8.56 -10.14
C MET A 213 -19.20 -7.43 -10.08
N THR A 214 -20.19 -7.45 -10.97
CA THR A 214 -21.29 -6.47 -11.00
C THR A 214 -22.62 -7.14 -11.32
N SER A 215 -23.70 -6.56 -10.79
CA SER A 215 -25.07 -6.94 -11.09
C SER A 215 -25.61 -6.29 -12.38
N ASP A 216 -25.02 -5.19 -12.84
CA ASP A 216 -25.48 -4.44 -14.04
C ASP A 216 -24.41 -4.42 -15.13
N ILE A 217 -24.34 -5.54 -15.86
CA ILE A 217 -23.38 -5.75 -16.97
C ILE A 217 -23.67 -4.79 -18.13
N ASN A 218 -24.94 -4.55 -18.44
CA ASN A 218 -25.34 -3.78 -19.62
C ASN A 218 -24.95 -2.30 -19.48
N ALA A 219 -25.21 -1.68 -18.33
CA ALA A 219 -24.82 -0.29 -18.10
C ALA A 219 -23.29 -0.12 -18.20
N LEU A 220 -22.54 -1.04 -17.59
CA LEU A 220 -21.07 -1.06 -17.66
C LEU A 220 -20.56 -1.19 -19.10
N GLN A 221 -21.12 -2.11 -19.89
CA GLN A 221 -20.70 -2.34 -21.28
C GLN A 221 -21.03 -1.15 -22.18
N MET A 222 -22.13 -0.46 -21.94
CA MET A 222 -22.46 0.78 -22.64
C MET A 222 -21.45 1.88 -22.36
N LEU A 223 -21.04 2.05 -21.10
CA LEU A 223 -19.99 2.97 -20.70
C LEU A 223 -18.66 2.62 -21.37
N LEU A 224 -18.24 1.35 -21.32
CA LEU A 224 -17.00 0.89 -21.96
C LEU A 224 -17.02 1.08 -23.48
N THR A 225 -18.15 0.82 -24.15
CA THR A 225 -18.30 1.03 -25.60
C THR A 225 -18.04 2.49 -25.96
N GLN A 226 -18.55 3.43 -25.15
CA GLN A 226 -18.30 4.86 -25.36
C GLN A 226 -16.80 5.19 -25.20
N SER A 227 -16.18 4.82 -24.08
CA SER A 227 -14.78 5.14 -23.81
C SER A 227 -13.82 4.51 -24.83
N ILE A 228 -14.12 3.29 -25.30
CA ILE A 228 -13.34 2.61 -26.36
C ILE A 228 -13.56 3.30 -27.72
N GLY A 229 -14.79 3.70 -28.02
CA GLY A 229 -15.15 4.39 -29.25
C GLY A 229 -14.41 5.72 -29.40
N ASP A 230 -14.42 6.55 -28.34
CA ASP A 230 -13.73 7.85 -28.31
C ASP A 230 -12.21 7.69 -28.56
N HIS A 231 -11.59 6.62 -28.04
CA HIS A 231 -10.19 6.29 -28.33
C HIS A 231 -9.96 5.86 -29.81
N CYS A 232 -10.85 5.03 -30.37
CA CYS A 232 -10.67 4.50 -31.73
C CYS A 232 -10.87 5.56 -32.83
N THR A 233 -11.75 6.55 -32.61
CA THR A 233 -11.92 7.67 -33.54
C THR A 233 -10.67 8.53 -33.63
N ASP A 234 -9.99 8.73 -32.50
CA ASP A 234 -8.80 9.56 -32.43
C ASP A 234 -7.56 8.91 -33.05
N SER A 235 -7.37 7.60 -32.85
CA SER A 235 -6.24 6.87 -33.45
C SER A 235 -6.30 6.89 -34.98
N SER A 236 -7.51 6.92 -35.56
CA SER A 236 -7.68 7.04 -37.01
C SER A 236 -7.30 8.42 -37.56
N ALA A 237 -7.54 9.51 -36.80
CA ALA A 237 -7.15 10.87 -37.18
C ALA A 237 -5.64 11.13 -37.00
N GLU A 238 -5.02 10.58 -35.95
CA GLU A 238 -3.57 10.71 -35.72
C GLU A 238 -2.75 9.88 -36.72
N ASN A 239 -3.28 8.74 -37.19
CA ASN A 239 -2.61 7.89 -38.17
C ASN A 239 -2.58 8.47 -39.60
N GLU A 240 -3.49 9.38 -39.98
CA GLU A 240 -3.44 10.09 -41.27
C GLU A 240 -2.31 11.13 -41.33
N THR A 241 -1.77 11.57 -40.17
CA THR A 241 -0.74 12.61 -40.09
C THR A 241 0.68 12.06 -39.87
N ARG A 242 0.84 10.74 -39.65
CA ARG A 242 2.12 10.11 -39.25
C ARG A 242 2.64 9.02 -40.20
N GLN A 243 2.14 8.94 -41.43
CA GLN A 243 2.78 8.14 -42.49
C GLN A 243 4.01 8.86 -43.06
N GLN A 244 5.11 8.85 -42.29
CA GLN A 244 6.50 8.88 -42.74
C GLN A 244 7.39 9.02 -41.50
N ASN A 245 7.81 7.88 -40.95
CA ASN A 245 9.12 7.65 -40.33
C ASN A 245 9.12 6.24 -39.71
N ASN A 246 9.23 5.22 -40.56
CA ASN A 246 9.60 3.89 -40.11
C ASN A 246 11.10 3.89 -39.81
N HIS A 247 11.47 4.13 -38.56
CA HIS A 247 12.75 3.67 -38.04
C HIS A 247 12.51 2.31 -37.38
N GLU A 248 13.07 1.27 -38.00
CA GLU A 248 13.26 -0.03 -37.36
C GLU A 248 14.10 0.17 -36.08
N PRO A 249 13.75 -0.47 -34.96
CA PRO A 249 14.61 -0.44 -33.80
C PRO A 249 15.88 -1.23 -34.12
N THR A 250 17.00 -0.54 -34.26
CA THR A 250 18.32 -1.16 -34.25
C THR A 250 18.53 -1.80 -32.88
N GLN A 251 18.73 -3.12 -32.88
CA GLN A 251 19.25 -3.86 -31.73
C GLN A 251 20.71 -3.45 -31.50
N ASP A 252 20.93 -2.30 -30.85
CA ASP A 252 22.23 -1.98 -30.29
C ASP A 252 22.38 -2.76 -28.98
N ASN A 253 22.96 -3.95 -29.10
CA ASN A 253 23.55 -4.69 -27.99
C ASN A 253 24.79 -3.92 -27.48
N ASN A 254 24.57 -2.79 -26.81
CA ASN A 254 25.59 -2.19 -25.95
C ASN A 254 25.23 -2.52 -24.50
N ILE A 255 25.63 -3.72 -24.09
CA ILE A 255 25.81 -4.05 -22.68
C ILE A 255 26.90 -3.09 -22.18
N GLN A 256 26.50 -1.99 -21.54
CA GLN A 256 27.42 -1.25 -20.69
C GLN A 256 27.82 -2.20 -19.56
N THR A 257 29.03 -2.74 -19.68
CA THR A 257 29.71 -3.44 -18.60
C THR A 257 29.87 -2.48 -17.44
N THR A 258 28.97 -2.57 -16.47
CA THR A 258 29.13 -1.97 -15.15
C THR A 258 30.48 -2.40 -14.59
N LYS A 259 31.32 -1.44 -14.20
CA LYS A 259 32.61 -1.73 -13.57
C LYS A 259 32.34 -2.41 -12.22
N PHE A 260 32.56 -3.71 -12.15
CA PHE A 260 32.44 -4.48 -10.92
C PHE A 260 33.60 -4.10 -9.98
N ALA A 261 33.29 -3.48 -8.84
CA ALA A 261 34.23 -3.40 -7.74
C ALA A 261 34.43 -4.81 -7.16
N ALA A 262 35.59 -5.40 -7.43
CA ALA A 262 36.00 -6.67 -6.87
C ALA A 262 36.33 -6.49 -5.37
N ASN A 263 35.31 -6.45 -4.51
CA ASN A 263 35.52 -6.59 -3.08
C ASN A 263 34.25 -6.93 -2.28
N THR A 264 33.66 -8.12 -2.51
CA THR A 264 32.93 -8.81 -1.43
C THR A 264 33.11 -10.33 -1.54
N GLN A 265 33.33 -10.95 -0.39
CA GLN A 265 33.72 -12.34 -0.18
C GLN A 265 32.61 -13.38 -0.48
N HIS A 266 31.39 -12.95 -0.81
CA HIS A 266 30.20 -13.80 -0.95
C HIS A 266 29.66 -13.83 -2.39
N THR A 267 29.24 -15.00 -2.85
CA THR A 267 28.65 -15.24 -4.18
C THR A 267 27.18 -15.61 -4.04
N VAL A 268 26.34 -15.14 -4.95
CA VAL A 268 24.92 -15.51 -5.04
C VAL A 268 24.78 -16.70 -5.98
N TYR A 269 24.26 -17.81 -5.46
CA TYR A 269 24.00 -19.05 -6.19
C TYR A 269 22.50 -19.21 -6.43
N THR A 270 22.10 -19.39 -7.69
CA THR A 270 20.70 -19.44 -8.11
C THR A 270 20.37 -20.77 -8.80
N TRP A 271 19.31 -21.43 -8.32
CA TRP A 271 18.62 -22.51 -9.04
C TRP A 271 17.27 -22.00 -9.55
N TRP A 272 17.01 -22.19 -10.84
CA TRP A 272 15.71 -21.92 -11.45
C TRP A 272 14.87 -23.19 -11.44
N VAL A 273 13.76 -23.17 -10.72
CA VAL A 273 12.89 -24.32 -10.47
C VAL A 273 11.48 -24.04 -10.97
N ASN A 274 10.82 -25.03 -11.54
CA ASN A 274 9.45 -24.89 -12.03
C ASN A 274 8.48 -24.36 -10.94
N ILE A 275 7.68 -23.34 -11.26
CA ILE A 275 6.73 -22.68 -10.35
C ILE A 275 5.75 -23.62 -9.65
N GLY A 276 5.44 -24.78 -10.23
CA GLY A 276 4.59 -25.79 -9.61
C GLY A 276 5.12 -26.32 -8.27
N TYR A 277 6.42 -26.14 -7.97
CA TYR A 277 7.05 -26.52 -6.71
C TYR A 277 7.06 -25.40 -5.65
N TYR A 278 6.67 -24.17 -6.00
CA TYR A 278 6.77 -23.01 -5.10
C TYR A 278 6.03 -23.22 -3.77
N LYS A 279 4.76 -23.68 -3.79
CA LYS A 279 4.01 -23.91 -2.55
C LYS A 279 4.71 -24.89 -1.61
N HIS A 280 5.27 -25.96 -2.16
CA HIS A 280 5.99 -26.95 -1.37
C HIS A 280 7.27 -26.36 -0.78
N ILE A 281 8.09 -25.70 -1.59
CA ILE A 281 9.35 -25.07 -1.15
C ILE A 281 9.10 -23.95 -0.13
N ASN A 282 8.08 -23.12 -0.36
CA ASN A 282 7.72 -22.03 0.54
C ASN A 282 7.26 -22.56 1.91
N ALA A 283 6.54 -23.69 1.95
CA ALA A 283 6.09 -24.31 3.19
C ALA A 283 7.24 -24.82 4.09
N ILE A 284 8.38 -25.18 3.50
CA ILE A 284 9.59 -25.65 4.21
C ILE A 284 10.73 -24.63 4.16
N ALA A 285 10.47 -23.39 3.73
CA ALA A 285 11.52 -22.40 3.52
C ALA A 285 12.29 -22.06 4.80
N HIS A 286 11.61 -22.13 5.96
CA HIS A 286 12.25 -21.92 7.27
C HIS A 286 13.27 -23.03 7.57
N ASP A 287 12.88 -24.30 7.42
CA ASP A 287 13.77 -25.45 7.63
C ASP A 287 14.98 -25.41 6.69
N LEU A 288 14.75 -25.06 5.42
CA LEU A 288 15.82 -24.89 4.43
C LEU A 288 16.76 -23.74 4.81
N SER A 289 16.21 -22.61 5.29
CA SER A 289 17.00 -21.47 5.74
C SER A 289 17.88 -21.82 6.93
N ASP A 290 17.37 -22.59 7.90
CA ASP A 290 18.14 -23.04 9.06
C ASP A 290 19.27 -23.98 8.65
N LEU A 291 19.03 -24.90 7.72
CA LEU A 291 20.05 -25.80 7.18
C LEU A 291 21.15 -25.05 6.42
N VAL A 292 20.77 -24.08 5.59
CA VAL A 292 21.72 -23.23 4.86
C VAL A 292 22.56 -22.41 5.84
N THR A 293 21.94 -21.88 6.91
CA THR A 293 22.61 -21.12 7.96
C THR A 293 23.63 -21.97 8.73
N GLN A 294 23.28 -23.24 9.05
CA GLN A 294 24.20 -24.17 9.70
C GLN A 294 25.44 -24.53 8.86
N ALA A 295 25.39 -24.30 7.55
CA ALA A 295 26.47 -24.54 6.61
C ALA A 295 27.17 -23.25 6.13
N ASP A 296 27.12 -22.18 6.95
CA ASP A 296 27.74 -20.88 6.68
C ASP A 296 27.25 -20.21 5.37
N GLY A 297 25.97 -20.41 5.04
CA GLY A 297 25.27 -19.71 3.97
C GLY A 297 24.09 -18.90 4.49
N LYS A 298 23.54 -18.04 3.63
CA LYS A 298 22.27 -17.33 3.85
C LYS A 298 21.31 -17.70 2.74
N MET A 299 20.14 -18.24 3.09
CA MET A 299 19.07 -18.47 2.12
C MET A 299 18.31 -17.15 1.91
N VAL A 300 18.11 -16.79 0.64
CA VAL A 300 17.29 -15.62 0.30
C VAL A 300 15.81 -16.04 0.35
N PRO A 301 14.91 -15.22 0.89
CA PRO A 301 13.47 -15.48 0.87
C PRO A 301 12.98 -15.81 -0.55
N VAL A 302 12.14 -16.84 -0.66
CA VAL A 302 11.66 -17.35 -1.94
C VAL A 302 10.50 -16.49 -2.44
N SER A 303 10.66 -15.87 -3.60
CA SER A 303 9.57 -15.15 -4.29
C SER A 303 8.79 -16.07 -5.23
N CYS A 304 7.52 -15.71 -5.50
CA CYS A 304 6.70 -16.34 -6.52
C CYS A 304 6.90 -15.75 -7.93
N ASP A 305 7.76 -14.74 -8.08
CA ASP A 305 8.13 -14.19 -9.38
C ASP A 305 8.76 -15.25 -10.28
N THR A 306 8.39 -15.24 -11.56
CA THR A 306 8.83 -16.27 -12.50
C THR A 306 9.44 -15.67 -13.74
N ASN A 307 10.59 -16.20 -14.15
CA ASN A 307 11.13 -15.85 -15.45
C ASN A 307 10.21 -16.29 -16.62
N SER A 308 10.61 -15.93 -17.83
CA SER A 308 9.91 -16.26 -19.10
C SER A 308 9.69 -17.77 -19.36
N ARG A 309 10.24 -18.66 -18.51
CA ARG A 309 10.04 -20.12 -18.55
C ARG A 309 9.15 -20.63 -17.42
N HIS A 310 8.47 -19.75 -16.68
CA HIS A 310 7.66 -20.09 -15.51
C HIS A 310 8.47 -20.81 -14.41
N GLN A 311 9.70 -20.35 -14.19
CA GLN A 311 10.57 -20.84 -13.12
C GLN A 311 10.78 -19.74 -12.08
N PHE A 312 10.65 -20.09 -10.80
CA PHE A 312 11.04 -19.24 -9.68
C PHE A 312 12.47 -19.58 -9.24
N ALA A 313 13.10 -18.67 -8.49
CA ALA A 313 14.47 -18.81 -8.07
C ALA A 313 14.59 -19.25 -6.60
N ILE A 314 15.42 -20.27 -6.37
CA ILE A 314 15.97 -20.59 -5.05
C ILE A 314 17.38 -20.02 -5.00
N ARG A 315 17.66 -19.13 -4.04
CA ARG A 315 18.94 -18.41 -3.97
C ARG A 315 19.63 -18.58 -2.63
N VAL A 316 20.94 -18.77 -2.68
CA VAL A 316 21.82 -18.87 -1.51
C VAL A 316 23.01 -17.94 -1.68
N ILE A 317 23.33 -17.19 -0.64
CA ILE A 317 24.53 -16.34 -0.54
C ILE A 317 25.53 -17.07 0.35
N CYS A 318 26.69 -17.45 -0.19
CA CYS A 318 27.74 -18.11 0.59
C CYS A 318 29.12 -17.94 -0.06
N TYR A 319 30.18 -18.37 0.66
CA TYR A 319 31.49 -18.49 0.03
C TYR A 319 31.51 -19.69 -0.93
N PRO A 320 32.29 -19.62 -2.03
CA PRO A 320 32.38 -20.70 -3.00
C PRO A 320 32.73 -22.09 -2.45
N GLN A 321 33.48 -22.18 -1.35
CA GLN A 321 33.79 -23.48 -0.73
C GLN A 321 32.58 -24.18 -0.08
N HIS A 322 31.52 -23.45 0.29
CA HIS A 322 30.37 -24.02 1.02
C HIS A 322 29.23 -24.50 0.12
N ILE A 323 29.17 -24.04 -1.14
CA ILE A 323 28.01 -24.31 -2.02
C ILE A 323 27.78 -25.80 -2.28
N GLY A 324 28.84 -26.59 -2.41
CA GLY A 324 28.72 -28.04 -2.63
C GLY A 324 28.06 -28.76 -1.46
N GLN A 325 28.43 -28.40 -0.23
CA GLN A 325 27.81 -28.92 0.99
C GLN A 325 26.36 -28.46 1.12
N ILE A 326 26.10 -27.17 0.89
CA ILE A 326 24.74 -26.61 0.98
C ILE A 326 23.80 -27.27 -0.02
N GLN A 327 24.23 -27.43 -1.28
CA GLN A 327 23.45 -28.11 -2.31
C GLN A 327 23.10 -29.55 -1.90
N ALA A 328 24.07 -30.29 -1.36
CA ALA A 328 23.84 -31.65 -0.88
C ALA A 328 22.83 -31.70 0.29
N LEU A 329 22.89 -30.74 1.22
CA LEU A 329 21.94 -30.64 2.33
C LEU A 329 20.52 -30.33 1.85
N ILE A 330 20.35 -29.38 0.93
CA ILE A 330 19.05 -29.03 0.34
C ILE A 330 18.45 -30.26 -0.37
N ILE A 331 19.23 -30.93 -1.22
CA ILE A 331 18.78 -32.13 -1.94
C ILE A 331 18.41 -33.25 -0.97
N ALA A 332 19.21 -33.49 0.07
CA ALA A 332 18.94 -34.52 1.07
C ALA A 332 17.63 -34.25 1.84
N HIS A 333 17.39 -33.01 2.24
CA HIS A 333 16.16 -32.61 2.94
C HIS A 333 14.93 -32.71 2.04
N LEU A 334 15.06 -32.39 0.75
CA LEU A 334 13.95 -32.51 -0.20
C LEU A 334 13.69 -33.96 -0.63
N SER A 335 14.70 -34.84 -0.56
CA SER A 335 14.56 -36.25 -0.91
C SER A 335 13.71 -37.04 0.10
N SER A 336 13.55 -36.55 1.33
CA SER A 336 12.70 -37.17 2.35
C SER A 336 11.21 -36.81 2.22
N HIS A 337 10.86 -35.91 1.29
CA HIS A 337 9.50 -35.43 1.08
C HIS A 337 9.07 -35.65 -0.38
N THR A 338 7.82 -36.08 -0.62
CA THR A 338 7.29 -36.13 -2.00
C THR A 338 6.66 -34.77 -2.33
N PRO A 339 7.26 -33.96 -3.22
CA PRO A 339 6.76 -32.63 -3.49
C PRO A 339 5.42 -32.70 -4.24
N THR A 340 4.38 -32.09 -3.68
CA THR A 340 3.10 -31.91 -4.37
C THR A 340 3.16 -30.68 -5.26
N ARG A 341 2.83 -30.86 -6.55
CA ARG A 341 2.76 -29.76 -7.52
C ARG A 341 1.44 -29.02 -7.37
N SER A 342 1.50 -27.70 -7.29
CA SER A 342 0.29 -26.86 -7.23
C SER A 342 0.55 -25.47 -7.76
N ILE A 343 -0.49 -24.83 -8.30
CA ILE A 343 -0.43 -23.42 -8.72
C ILE A 343 -0.40 -22.57 -7.43
N PRO A 344 0.53 -21.59 -7.32
CA PRO A 344 0.59 -20.64 -6.22
C PRO A 344 -0.77 -19.98 -5.95
N ASP A 345 -1.03 -19.64 -4.68
CA ASP A 345 -2.14 -18.76 -4.38
C ASP A 345 -1.74 -17.34 -4.80
N SER A 346 -2.60 -16.66 -5.54
CA SER A 346 -2.35 -15.27 -5.97
C SER A 346 -3.04 -14.25 -5.06
N SER A 347 -3.67 -14.71 -3.98
CA SER A 347 -4.20 -13.84 -2.93
C SER A 347 -3.10 -13.01 -2.28
N ASN A 348 -3.37 -11.73 -2.06
CA ASN A 348 -2.49 -10.81 -1.37
C ASN A 348 -3.31 -9.97 -0.38
N ASN A 349 -2.85 -9.88 0.86
CA ASN A 349 -3.54 -9.15 1.93
C ASN A 349 -3.63 -7.64 1.66
N LYS A 350 -2.85 -7.11 0.71
CA LYS A 350 -2.97 -5.71 0.24
C LYS A 350 -4.25 -5.46 -0.54
N TYR A 351 -4.84 -6.50 -1.14
CA TYR A 351 -6.05 -6.36 -1.95
C TYR A 351 -7.31 -6.65 -1.13
N PRO A 352 -8.44 -5.97 -1.40
CA PRO A 352 -9.74 -6.39 -0.91
C PRO A 352 -10.07 -7.83 -1.34
N GLU A 353 -10.86 -8.55 -0.54
CA GLU A 353 -11.21 -9.95 -0.80
C GLU A 353 -11.79 -10.18 -2.20
N GLN A 354 -12.64 -9.28 -2.68
CA GLN A 354 -13.26 -9.33 -4.01
C GLN A 354 -12.22 -9.19 -5.12
N ILE A 355 -11.19 -8.36 -4.90
CA ILE A 355 -10.08 -8.19 -5.84
C ILE A 355 -9.21 -9.45 -5.84
N ASN A 356 -8.92 -10.03 -4.67
CA ASN A 356 -8.24 -11.33 -4.56
C ASN A 356 -9.00 -12.43 -5.32
N GLN A 357 -10.32 -12.49 -5.22
CA GLN A 357 -11.15 -13.44 -5.97
C GLN A 357 -11.02 -13.26 -7.48
N ILE A 358 -11.01 -12.01 -7.96
CA ILE A 358 -10.84 -11.70 -9.39
C ILE A 358 -9.41 -12.06 -9.87
N ILE A 359 -8.37 -11.73 -9.11
CA ILE A 359 -6.97 -12.07 -9.44
C ILE A 359 -6.79 -13.59 -9.46
N GLN A 360 -7.35 -14.29 -8.48
CA GLN A 360 -7.30 -15.76 -8.46
C GLN A 360 -8.03 -16.37 -9.66
N PHE A 361 -9.16 -15.79 -10.07
CA PHE A 361 -9.85 -16.21 -11.29
C PHE A 361 -8.98 -15.99 -12.54
N TYR A 362 -8.34 -14.82 -12.66
CA TYR A 362 -7.45 -14.50 -13.77
C TYR A 362 -6.31 -15.54 -13.87
N SER A 363 -5.60 -15.75 -12.76
CA SER A 363 -4.47 -16.68 -12.66
C SER A 363 -4.83 -18.13 -13.03
N LEU A 364 -6.01 -18.60 -12.62
CA LEU A 364 -6.42 -20.00 -12.82
C LEU A 364 -7.06 -20.28 -14.19
N TYR A 365 -7.81 -19.32 -14.75
CA TYR A 365 -8.75 -19.61 -15.84
C TYR A 365 -8.56 -18.77 -17.09
N THR A 366 -7.83 -17.66 -17.02
CA THR A 366 -7.59 -16.80 -18.19
C THR A 366 -6.17 -16.93 -18.74
N GLN A 367 -5.22 -17.28 -17.89
CA GLN A 367 -3.85 -17.52 -18.32
C GLN A 367 -3.72 -18.85 -19.08
N PRO A 368 -2.76 -18.95 -20.02
CA PRO A 368 -2.40 -20.22 -20.61
C PRO A 368 -2.12 -21.21 -19.48
N LYS A 369 -2.66 -22.43 -19.57
CA LYS A 369 -2.31 -23.47 -18.60
C LYS A 369 -0.79 -23.61 -18.62
N ILE A 370 -0.16 -23.25 -17.51
CA ILE A 370 1.28 -23.45 -17.32
C ILE A 370 1.50 -24.94 -17.56
N ASN A 371 2.19 -25.26 -18.65
CA ASN A 371 2.55 -26.63 -18.93
C ASN A 371 3.64 -26.95 -17.91
N ILE A 372 3.23 -27.47 -16.75
CA ILE A 372 4.15 -27.85 -15.68
C ILE A 372 4.96 -29.01 -16.26
N GLU A 373 6.12 -28.71 -16.84
CA GLU A 373 7.01 -29.74 -17.40
C GLU A 373 7.16 -30.88 -16.38
N ASN A 374 7.16 -32.12 -16.87
CA ASN A 374 7.36 -33.33 -16.07
C ASN A 374 8.82 -33.46 -15.57
N GLY A 375 9.45 -32.36 -15.12
CA GLY A 375 10.81 -32.37 -14.56
C GLY A 375 10.81 -32.72 -13.08
N ASN A 376 11.67 -33.66 -12.67
CA ASN A 376 11.88 -33.98 -11.26
C ASN A 376 12.54 -32.80 -10.53
N LEU A 377 12.01 -32.37 -9.38
CA LEU A 377 12.58 -31.29 -8.55
C LEU A 377 14.04 -31.56 -8.19
N LEU A 378 14.37 -32.81 -7.82
CA LEU A 378 15.71 -33.19 -7.43
C LEU A 378 16.68 -33.11 -8.62
N GLU A 379 16.24 -33.45 -9.83
CA GLU A 379 17.05 -33.30 -11.04
C GLU A 379 17.35 -31.82 -11.33
N GLN A 380 16.36 -30.94 -11.18
CA GLN A 380 16.54 -29.49 -11.36
C GLN A 380 17.53 -28.91 -10.35
N LEU A 381 17.51 -29.39 -9.10
CA LEU A 381 18.43 -28.96 -8.04
C LEU A 381 19.81 -29.60 -8.12
N ASN A 382 19.96 -30.76 -8.77
CA ASN A 382 21.25 -31.43 -8.95
C ASN A 382 22.11 -30.78 -10.05
N VAL A 383 21.53 -29.86 -10.84
CA VAL A 383 22.28 -29.02 -11.77
C VAL A 383 23.16 -28.04 -10.99
N LYS A 384 24.37 -27.76 -11.48
CA LYS A 384 25.25 -26.74 -10.91
C LYS A 384 24.52 -25.38 -10.89
N PRO A 385 24.42 -24.70 -9.73
CA PRO A 385 23.76 -23.39 -9.66
C PRO A 385 24.49 -22.35 -10.51
N LEU A 386 23.73 -21.38 -11.01
CA LEU A 386 24.29 -20.18 -11.63
C LEU A 386 24.90 -19.30 -10.54
N SER A 387 26.09 -18.76 -10.78
CA SER A 387 26.80 -17.88 -9.85
C SER A 387 26.76 -16.44 -10.33
N SER A 388 26.48 -15.52 -9.41
CA SER A 388 26.45 -14.08 -9.65
C SER A 388 26.93 -13.32 -8.41
N HIS A 389 27.06 -11.99 -8.51
CA HIS A 389 27.43 -11.12 -7.41
C HIS A 389 26.31 -10.12 -7.13
N LEU A 390 26.30 -9.57 -5.92
CA LEU A 390 25.43 -8.44 -5.59
C LEU A 390 25.83 -7.23 -6.45
N ALA A 391 24.86 -6.62 -7.13
CA ALA A 391 25.11 -5.38 -7.86
C ALA A 391 25.35 -4.22 -6.88
N GLU A 392 26.17 -3.25 -7.28
CA GLU A 392 26.20 -1.95 -6.61
C GLU A 392 25.00 -1.12 -7.09
N ILE A 393 24.32 -0.46 -6.15
CA ILE A 393 23.23 0.48 -6.44
C ILE A 393 23.75 1.87 -6.10
N GLU A 394 23.90 2.73 -7.11
CA GLU A 394 24.31 4.12 -6.89
C GLU A 394 23.14 4.92 -6.30
N GLN A 395 23.22 5.24 -5.01
CA GLN A 395 22.26 6.14 -4.37
C GLN A 395 22.81 7.56 -4.43
N LYS A 396 22.10 8.47 -5.12
CA LYS A 396 22.29 9.91 -4.98
C LYS A 396 21.73 10.35 -3.62
N ILE A 397 22.46 10.05 -2.54
CA ILE A 397 22.21 10.65 -1.23
C ILE A 397 23.30 11.70 -1.07
N ASP A 398 22.91 12.97 -0.97
CA ASP A 398 23.84 14.04 -0.67
C ASP A 398 24.42 13.80 0.74
N ARG A 399 25.67 13.32 0.79
CA ARG A 399 26.37 12.95 2.03
C ARG A 399 26.83 14.17 2.84
N GLN A 400 26.33 15.37 2.57
CA GLN A 400 26.71 16.58 3.32
C GLN A 400 25.94 16.79 4.63
N GLY A 401 24.88 16.01 4.89
CA GLY A 401 24.18 16.00 6.19
C GLY A 401 24.54 14.83 7.12
N LEU A 402 25.22 13.79 6.61
CA LEU A 402 25.56 12.59 7.38
C LEU A 402 26.92 12.81 8.05
N GLY A 403 26.90 13.34 9.27
CA GLY A 403 28.05 13.40 10.17
C GLY A 403 28.52 12.00 10.59
N MET A 404 29.08 11.25 9.65
CA MET A 404 29.75 9.97 9.85
C MET A 404 31.17 10.12 9.32
N ASP A 405 32.07 10.54 10.20
CA ASP A 405 33.50 10.41 9.97
C ASP A 405 33.82 8.95 9.66
N SER A 406 34.49 8.74 8.54
CA SER A 406 35.08 7.47 8.15
C SER A 406 36.21 7.13 9.12
N ASP A 407 35.90 6.39 10.20
CA ASP A 407 36.81 5.46 10.87
C ASP A 407 36.16 4.90 12.14
N THR A 408 35.41 3.80 12.01
CA THR A 408 35.27 2.80 13.08
C THR A 408 34.73 1.48 12.53
N GLN A 409 35.65 0.60 12.11
CA GLN A 409 35.37 -0.83 12.08
C GLN A 409 35.22 -1.30 13.54
N GLY A 410 33.99 -1.36 14.01
CA GLY A 410 33.63 -1.86 15.33
C GLY A 410 32.39 -2.75 15.23
N SER A 411 32.54 -4.01 15.60
CA SER A 411 31.54 -5.08 15.57
C SER A 411 30.15 -4.66 16.07
N LEU A 412 29.19 -4.52 15.15
CA LEU A 412 27.76 -4.54 15.47
C LEU A 412 27.26 -5.98 15.28
N GLN A 413 27.00 -6.64 16.41
CA GLN A 413 26.35 -7.94 16.44
C GLN A 413 24.99 -7.86 15.75
N SER A 414 24.79 -8.76 14.79
CA SER A 414 23.55 -9.05 14.08
C SER A 414 22.37 -9.22 15.04
N LYS A 415 21.48 -8.22 15.08
CA LYS A 415 20.10 -8.45 15.52
C LYS A 415 19.27 -8.73 14.28
N HIS A 416 19.02 -10.02 14.05
CA HIS A 416 18.05 -10.50 13.08
C HIS A 416 16.67 -9.90 13.40
N LEU A 417 16.25 -8.91 12.61
CA LEU A 417 14.85 -8.55 12.47
C LEU A 417 14.32 -9.38 11.30
N ASN A 418 13.77 -10.56 11.62
CA ASN A 418 13.02 -11.35 10.65
C ASN A 418 11.75 -10.56 10.27
N MET A 419 11.78 -9.87 9.14
CA MET A 419 10.61 -9.32 8.48
C MET A 419 10.17 -10.32 7.40
N GLN A 420 9.30 -11.27 7.76
CA GLN A 420 8.55 -12.02 6.75
C GLN A 420 7.33 -11.22 6.27
N PRO A 421 6.94 -11.32 4.99
CA PRO A 421 5.83 -10.58 4.43
C PRO A 421 4.48 -11.14 4.91
N GLN A 422 3.67 -10.23 5.44
CA GLN A 422 2.19 -10.18 5.41
C GLN A 422 1.44 -11.52 5.48
N HIS A 423 0.87 -11.82 6.66
CA HIS A 423 -0.25 -12.73 6.85
C HIS A 423 -1.52 -11.97 7.24
N GLU A 424 -2.64 -12.44 6.69
CA GLU A 424 -3.97 -11.86 6.76
C GLU A 424 -4.57 -11.91 8.18
N CYS A 425 -5.69 -11.20 8.31
CA CYS A 425 -6.50 -11.05 9.51
C CYS A 425 -6.78 -12.37 10.25
N LEU A 426 -6.14 -12.58 11.39
CA LEU A 426 -6.68 -13.41 12.47
C LEU A 426 -6.68 -12.58 13.76
N MET A 427 -7.87 -12.13 14.16
CA MET A 427 -8.10 -11.85 15.57
C MET A 427 -7.71 -13.12 16.35
N ILE A 428 -6.64 -13.04 17.13
CA ILE A 428 -6.28 -13.98 18.20
C ILE A 428 -6.02 -15.42 17.73
N LYS A 429 -4.82 -15.72 17.19
CA LYS A 429 -4.11 -17.00 17.42
C LYS A 429 -2.78 -17.07 16.65
N GLN A 430 -1.69 -16.74 17.33
CA GLN A 430 -0.43 -17.51 17.43
C GLN A 430 0.61 -16.65 18.17
N LEU A 431 0.42 -16.53 19.48
CA LEU A 431 1.41 -16.02 20.43
C LEU A 431 2.04 -17.22 21.12
N LEU A 432 2.99 -17.86 20.44
CA LEU A 432 3.76 -18.98 21.01
C LEU A 432 5.22 -18.92 20.55
N ALA A 433 5.98 -18.03 21.18
CA ALA A 433 7.38 -18.28 21.52
C ALA A 433 7.56 -17.98 23.01
N ALA A 434 6.94 -18.83 23.85
CA ALA A 434 7.23 -18.83 25.27
C ALA A 434 8.60 -19.49 25.49
N SER A 435 9.67 -18.69 25.52
CA SER A 435 10.85 -18.93 26.40
C SER A 435 12.01 -17.98 26.08
N SER A 436 12.31 -17.07 27.01
CA SER A 436 13.67 -16.90 27.53
C SER A 436 13.63 -15.95 28.73
N SER A 437 13.86 -16.48 29.93
CA SER A 437 14.14 -15.67 31.10
C SER A 437 15.53 -15.04 30.97
N SER A 438 15.63 -13.83 30.42
CA SER A 438 16.87 -13.05 30.44
C SER A 438 16.77 -11.95 31.51
N LYS A 439 17.67 -11.99 32.49
CA LYS A 439 17.82 -10.94 33.50
C LYS A 439 18.36 -9.67 32.84
N TYR A 440 17.55 -8.62 32.76
CA TYR A 440 18.02 -7.28 32.41
C TYR A 440 17.70 -6.33 33.56
N THR A 441 18.73 -5.71 34.13
CA THR A 441 18.61 -4.60 35.07
C THR A 441 18.50 -3.31 34.29
N LEU A 442 17.30 -2.72 34.22
CA LEU A 442 17.13 -1.30 33.92
C LEU A 442 16.99 -0.53 35.23
N GLU A 443 17.63 0.63 35.31
CA GLU A 443 17.53 1.56 36.44
C GLU A 443 16.10 2.14 36.54
N SER A 444 15.21 1.39 37.19
CA SER A 444 13.99 1.92 37.80
C SER A 444 13.73 1.11 39.08
N THR A 445 13.10 1.74 40.06
CA THR A 445 13.02 1.28 41.45
C THR A 445 12.22 -0.01 41.70
N THR A 446 11.79 -0.74 40.66
CA THR A 446 11.20 -2.09 40.76
C THR A 446 11.99 -3.09 39.91
N VAL A 447 12.58 -4.09 40.56
CA VAL A 447 13.34 -5.17 39.89
C VAL A 447 12.36 -6.19 39.32
N TRP A 448 12.23 -6.25 38.00
CA TRP A 448 11.42 -7.25 37.32
C TRP A 448 12.19 -8.59 37.30
N SER A 449 11.70 -9.60 38.04
CA SER A 449 12.30 -10.94 38.09
C SER A 449 11.68 -11.90 37.08
N THR A 450 10.39 -11.72 36.75
CA THR A 450 9.67 -12.45 35.70
C THR A 450 8.68 -11.53 34.98
N PHE A 451 8.52 -11.71 33.68
CA PHE A 451 7.59 -10.92 32.87
C PHE A 451 7.01 -11.75 31.72
N LEU A 452 5.77 -11.44 31.34
CA LEU A 452 5.11 -11.95 30.15
C LEU A 452 5.41 -11.02 28.98
N ILE A 453 5.86 -11.57 27.85
CA ILE A 453 6.02 -10.84 26.59
C ILE A 453 4.78 -11.09 25.74
N VAL A 454 4.05 -10.03 25.41
CA VAL A 454 2.89 -10.09 24.51
C VAL A 454 3.25 -9.36 23.23
N GLU A 455 3.48 -10.11 22.17
CA GLU A 455 3.58 -9.56 20.81
C GLU A 455 2.18 -9.22 20.28
N CYS A 456 1.95 -7.95 20.03
CA CYS A 456 0.69 -7.44 19.50
C CYS A 456 0.79 -7.27 17.99
N HIS A 457 -0.34 -7.45 17.31
CA HIS A 457 -0.46 -7.10 15.89
C HIS A 457 -0.09 -5.62 15.67
N GLN A 458 0.48 -5.29 14.52
CA GLN A 458 0.99 -3.95 14.21
C GLN A 458 -0.07 -2.85 14.27
N SER A 459 -1.35 -3.20 14.16
CA SER A 459 -2.49 -2.28 14.31
C SER A 459 -2.81 -1.91 15.75
N ILE A 460 -2.12 -2.49 16.74
CA ILE A 460 -2.36 -2.24 18.16
C ILE A 460 -1.36 -1.19 18.68
N ASN A 461 -1.89 -0.16 19.32
CA ASN A 461 -1.13 0.79 20.09
C ASN A 461 -0.78 0.19 21.46
N THR A 462 0.34 -0.51 21.48
CA THR A 462 0.95 -1.14 22.66
C THR A 462 1.19 -0.19 23.83
N GLY A 463 1.43 1.10 23.55
CA GLY A 463 1.56 2.14 24.57
C GLY A 463 0.25 2.39 25.32
N ILE A 464 -0.87 2.50 24.57
CA ILE A 464 -2.20 2.65 25.14
C ILE A 464 -2.64 1.37 25.85
N LEU A 465 -2.36 0.20 25.27
CA LEU A 465 -2.63 -1.08 25.93
C LEU A 465 -1.90 -1.19 27.27
N ALA A 466 -0.59 -0.90 27.30
CA ALA A 466 0.20 -0.88 28.52
C ALA A 466 -0.37 0.12 29.55
N TYR A 467 -0.78 1.32 29.10
CA TYR A 467 -1.42 2.31 29.96
C TYR A 467 -2.74 1.82 30.56
N ILE A 468 -3.61 1.19 29.77
CA ILE A 468 -4.88 0.61 30.22
C ILE A 468 -4.62 -0.49 31.25
N LEU A 469 -3.72 -1.42 30.96
CA LEU A 469 -3.34 -2.49 31.88
C LEU A 469 -2.81 -1.94 33.21
N LYS A 470 -2.01 -0.86 33.16
CA LYS A 470 -1.49 -0.21 34.37
C LYS A 470 -2.55 0.54 35.16
N ARG A 471 -3.44 1.27 34.49
CA ARG A 471 -4.43 2.15 35.14
C ARG A 471 -5.68 1.40 35.62
N GLN A 472 -6.22 0.51 34.79
CA GLN A 472 -7.48 -0.17 35.07
C GLN A 472 -7.25 -1.50 35.79
N TYR A 473 -6.17 -2.20 35.48
CA TYR A 473 -5.90 -3.54 35.99
C TYR A 473 -4.73 -3.58 37.00
N GLN A 474 -4.14 -2.42 37.34
CA GLN A 474 -3.05 -2.30 38.33
C GLN A 474 -1.80 -3.14 37.98
N LEU A 475 -1.61 -3.49 36.71
CA LEU A 475 -0.47 -4.30 36.27
C LEU A 475 0.74 -3.42 35.98
N GLU A 476 1.92 -3.82 36.44
CA GLU A 476 3.15 -3.19 35.99
C GLU A 476 3.45 -3.61 34.55
N THR A 477 3.47 -2.64 33.63
CA THR A 477 3.65 -2.89 32.20
C THR A 477 4.65 -1.94 31.55
N MET A 478 5.25 -2.40 30.45
CA MET A 478 6.13 -1.60 29.59
C MET A 478 5.83 -1.94 28.13
N SER A 479 5.68 -0.90 27.31
CA SER A 479 5.55 -1.04 25.86
C SER A 479 6.92 -0.89 25.20
N LEU A 480 7.21 -1.73 24.20
CA LEU A 480 8.39 -1.66 23.35
C LEU A 480 8.00 -2.03 21.90
N ALA A 481 7.88 -1.04 21.01
CA ALA A 481 7.40 -1.25 19.63
C ALA A 481 6.06 -2.03 19.57
N ASN A 482 6.01 -3.22 18.98
CA ASN A 482 4.83 -4.10 18.94
C ASN A 482 4.72 -5.04 20.16
N LEU A 483 5.63 -4.95 21.13
CA LEU A 483 5.63 -5.77 22.33
C LEU A 483 5.06 -5.02 23.54
N VAL A 484 4.31 -5.72 24.37
CA VAL A 484 3.93 -5.31 25.72
C VAL A 484 4.50 -6.31 26.71
N LEU A 485 5.37 -5.82 27.59
CA LEU A 485 5.91 -6.54 28.73
C LEU A 485 5.00 -6.33 29.93
N ILE A 486 4.59 -7.40 30.59
CA ILE A 486 3.76 -7.37 31.79
C ILE A 486 4.56 -8.04 32.91
N ASN A 487 4.86 -7.31 33.98
CA ASN A 487 5.56 -7.84 35.15
C ASN A 487 4.69 -8.91 35.84
N ASN A 488 5.27 -10.08 36.09
CA ASN A 488 4.64 -11.21 36.78
C ASN A 488 5.42 -11.63 38.04
N SER A 489 6.25 -10.74 38.57
CA SER A 489 7.16 -11.04 39.69
C SER A 489 6.44 -11.31 41.02
N ASP A 490 5.24 -10.75 41.20
CA ASP A 490 4.35 -11.01 42.33
C ASP A 490 3.13 -11.77 41.79
N GLN A 491 2.86 -13.00 42.23
CA GLN A 491 1.89 -13.96 41.67
C GLN A 491 0.38 -13.54 41.73
N LEU A 492 0.03 -12.31 41.35
CA LEU A 492 -1.33 -11.75 41.33
C LEU A 492 -1.77 -11.42 39.90
N LEU A 493 -1.67 -12.37 38.98
CA LEU A 493 -2.29 -12.25 37.66
C LEU A 493 -3.55 -13.13 37.60
N PRO A 494 -4.75 -12.59 37.92
CA PRO A 494 -6.03 -13.26 37.66
C PRO A 494 -6.47 -13.02 36.20
N LEU A 495 -5.52 -12.99 35.26
CA LEU A 495 -5.79 -12.93 33.83
C LEU A 495 -5.71 -14.35 33.30
N ASN A 496 -6.87 -14.98 33.07
CA ASN A 496 -6.91 -16.26 32.39
C ASN A 496 -6.62 -16.00 30.90
N THR A 497 -5.32 -16.07 30.57
CA THR A 497 -4.81 -16.60 29.30
C THR A 497 -5.34 -15.94 28.03
N LEU A 498 -4.73 -14.83 27.57
CA LEU A 498 -4.86 -14.21 26.21
C LEU A 498 -6.26 -13.70 25.78
N SER A 499 -7.32 -14.44 26.09
CA SER A 499 -8.72 -14.13 25.85
C SER A 499 -9.14 -12.85 26.56
N ASP A 500 -8.74 -12.68 27.82
CA ASP A 500 -8.98 -11.45 28.59
C ASP A 500 -8.25 -10.24 27.99
N LEU A 501 -6.98 -10.40 27.57
CA LEU A 501 -6.25 -9.32 26.88
C LEU A 501 -6.92 -8.94 25.57
N SER A 502 -7.40 -9.92 24.82
CA SER A 502 -8.13 -9.63 23.60
C SER A 502 -9.49 -8.98 23.87
N ALA A 503 -10.19 -9.36 24.92
CA ALA A 503 -11.43 -8.70 25.33
C ALA A 503 -11.14 -7.23 25.68
N ILE A 504 -10.08 -6.96 26.46
CA ILE A 504 -9.63 -5.61 26.78
C ILE A 504 -9.34 -4.80 25.51
N ILE A 505 -8.60 -5.36 24.56
CA ILE A 505 -8.29 -4.70 23.29
C ILE A 505 -9.57 -4.43 22.49
N THR A 506 -10.49 -5.40 22.43
CA THR A 506 -11.74 -5.31 21.67
C THR A 506 -12.70 -4.29 22.26
N GLU A 507 -12.79 -4.21 23.59
CA GLU A 507 -13.64 -3.26 24.30
C GLU A 507 -13.08 -1.83 24.27
N ASN A 508 -11.75 -1.68 24.15
CA ASN A 508 -11.09 -0.38 24.14
C ASN A 508 -10.64 0.01 22.73
N GLN A 509 -11.49 0.72 21.99
CA GLN A 509 -11.17 1.19 20.62
C GLN A 509 -9.89 2.03 20.52
N ARG A 510 -9.43 2.66 21.61
CA ARG A 510 -8.17 3.41 21.66
C ARG A 510 -6.92 2.53 21.60
N CYS A 511 -7.06 1.22 21.82
CA CYS A 511 -5.97 0.27 21.63
C CYS A 511 -5.63 0.06 20.16
N TYR A 512 -6.49 0.45 19.23
CA TYR A 512 -6.20 0.38 17.81
C TYR A 512 -5.52 1.67 17.37
N LEU A 513 -4.42 1.52 16.64
CA LEU A 513 -3.85 2.64 15.89
C LEU A 513 -4.91 3.15 14.90
N PRO A 514 -4.93 4.46 14.62
CA PRO A 514 -5.80 4.99 13.59
C PRO A 514 -5.47 4.35 12.24
N ASN A 515 -6.40 4.43 11.29
CA ASN A 515 -6.18 3.97 9.93
C ASN A 515 -5.20 4.92 9.19
N LEU A 516 -3.93 4.86 9.57
CA LEU A 516 -2.80 5.54 8.97
C LEU A 516 -1.87 4.50 8.33
N PRO A 517 -1.12 4.85 7.28
CA PRO A 517 -0.08 3.98 6.75
C PRO A 517 0.95 3.59 7.83
N GLN A 518 1.47 2.38 7.75
CA GLN A 518 2.36 1.79 8.78
C GLN A 518 3.59 2.65 9.07
N VAL A 519 4.12 3.35 8.05
CA VAL A 519 5.26 4.28 8.19
C VAL A 519 5.02 5.35 9.27
N PHE A 520 3.76 5.76 9.49
CA PHE A 520 3.40 6.76 10.50
C PHE A 520 3.14 6.18 11.89
N HIS A 521 3.12 4.85 12.08
CA HIS A 521 2.81 4.26 13.39
C HIS A 521 3.80 4.68 14.48
N GLN A 522 5.08 4.88 14.15
CA GLN A 522 6.07 5.38 15.10
C GLN A 522 5.81 6.83 15.48
N LEU A 523 5.61 7.71 14.50
CA LEU A 523 5.27 9.12 14.72
C LEU A 523 3.97 9.26 15.52
N TYR A 524 2.97 8.45 15.22
CA TYR A 524 1.71 8.41 15.96
C TYR A 524 1.90 8.05 17.43
N ARG A 525 2.70 7.00 17.73
CA ARG A 525 3.00 6.60 19.12
C ARG A 525 3.73 7.71 19.88
N GLN A 526 4.59 8.49 19.21
CA GLN A 526 5.26 9.64 19.82
C GLN A 526 4.27 10.75 20.18
N LEU A 527 3.35 11.09 19.27
CA LEU A 527 2.29 12.06 19.54
C LEU A 527 1.43 11.67 20.75
N ASP A 528 1.09 10.38 20.86
CA ASP A 528 0.33 9.86 22.00
C ASP A 528 1.13 9.84 23.31
N ALA A 529 2.45 9.61 23.26
CA ALA A 529 3.31 9.62 24.45
C ALA A 529 3.37 11.02 25.10
N VAL A 530 3.38 12.09 24.29
CA VAL A 530 3.38 13.49 24.77
C VAL A 530 2.10 13.85 25.53
N ASN A 531 0.97 13.20 25.21
CA ASN A 531 -0.28 13.33 25.98
C ASN A 531 -0.21 12.66 27.37
N ASN A 532 0.87 11.95 27.70
CA ASN A 532 1.15 11.29 28.97
C ASN A 532 2.55 11.70 29.51
N PRO A 533 2.70 12.85 30.19
CA PRO A 533 3.98 13.53 30.44
C PRO A 533 4.98 12.83 31.39
N LYS A 534 4.78 11.55 31.73
CA LYS A 534 5.67 10.78 32.63
C LYS A 534 6.80 10.02 31.94
N ARG A 535 6.90 10.06 30.61
CA ARG A 535 7.96 9.38 29.84
C ARG A 535 8.40 10.25 28.68
N LEU A 536 9.46 11.03 28.87
CA LEU A 536 10.25 11.58 27.77
C LEU A 536 11.70 11.20 28.05
N VAL A 537 12.32 10.49 27.10
CA VAL A 537 13.78 10.34 27.03
C VAL A 537 14.23 11.32 25.96
N GLU A 538 15.08 12.26 26.36
CA GLU A 538 15.67 13.24 25.46
C GLU A 538 16.63 12.53 24.50
N SER A 539 16.26 12.46 23.23
CA SER A 539 17.24 12.46 22.13
C SER A 539 16.55 12.96 20.86
N SER A 540 17.05 14.11 20.38
CA SER A 540 17.05 14.51 18.97
C SER A 540 15.72 14.83 18.25
N PHE A 541 14.71 15.48 18.84
CA PHE A 541 13.53 15.89 18.05
C PHE A 541 12.94 17.25 18.46
N LYS A 542 12.62 18.08 17.46
CA LYS A 542 12.09 19.45 17.62
C LYS A 542 10.57 19.40 17.82
N LEU A 543 10.13 19.51 19.07
CA LEU A 543 8.72 19.71 19.41
C LEU A 543 8.41 21.22 19.34
N MET A 544 7.61 21.68 18.38
CA MET A 544 7.09 23.06 18.38
C MET A 544 5.67 23.08 18.94
N THR A 545 5.48 23.75 20.08
CA THR A 545 4.17 24.08 20.63
C THR A 545 3.68 25.42 20.09
N SER A 546 2.36 25.65 20.10
CA SER A 546 1.68 26.85 19.56
C SER A 546 2.12 28.19 20.17
N ASP A 547 3.06 28.20 21.11
CA ASP A 547 3.56 29.41 21.77
C ASP A 547 4.49 30.25 20.87
N GLN A 548 4.84 29.76 19.67
CA GLN A 548 5.71 30.50 18.73
C GLN A 548 4.99 31.34 17.66
N LEU A 549 3.65 31.39 17.66
CA LEU A 549 2.87 32.24 16.74
C LEU A 549 1.74 32.94 17.51
N LYS A 550 2.04 34.08 18.15
CA LYS A 550 1.03 34.97 18.71
C LYS A 550 1.28 36.41 18.28
N GLU A 551 0.56 36.88 17.28
CA GLU A 551 0.15 38.29 17.19
C GLU A 551 -1.27 38.43 16.61
N SER A 552 -2.04 39.32 17.25
CA SER A 552 -3.38 39.82 16.93
C SER A 552 -4.61 39.05 17.47
N GLU A 553 -4.88 39.24 18.76
CA GLU A 553 -6.24 39.07 19.31
C GLU A 553 -7.07 40.35 19.06
N HIS A 554 -8.24 40.20 18.45
CA HIS A 554 -9.53 40.76 18.92
C HIS A 554 -10.65 40.59 17.87
N ARG A 555 -11.60 39.68 18.12
CA ARG A 555 -13.07 39.92 18.05
C ARG A 555 -13.87 38.66 18.44
N PRO A 556 -15.12 38.81 18.95
CA PRO A 556 -15.79 37.76 19.72
C PRO A 556 -16.81 36.93 18.94
N ALA A 557 -17.10 35.75 19.51
CA ALA A 557 -18.27 34.87 19.34
C ALA A 557 -18.27 33.78 18.25
N PHE A 558 -17.42 32.76 18.43
CA PHE A 558 -17.74 31.35 18.18
C PHE A 558 -16.87 30.51 19.13
N ASN A 559 -17.47 29.81 20.09
CA ASN A 559 -16.72 29.17 21.19
C ASN A 559 -16.22 27.76 20.78
N VAL A 560 -15.54 27.68 19.63
CA VAL A 560 -14.80 26.49 19.24
C VAL A 560 -13.34 26.72 19.62
N ASN A 561 -12.98 26.44 20.88
CA ASN A 561 -11.57 26.19 21.24
C ASN A 561 -11.05 24.97 20.45
N VAL A 562 -10.54 25.16 19.23
CA VAL A 562 -9.50 24.27 18.69
C VAL A 562 -8.18 24.88 19.16
N THR A 563 -7.70 24.51 20.35
CA THR A 563 -6.55 25.20 20.97
C THR A 563 -5.29 24.34 21.08
N ARG A 564 -5.16 23.27 20.26
CA ARG A 564 -3.91 22.48 20.21
C ARG A 564 -3.86 21.60 18.96
N TRP A 565 -2.93 21.85 18.05
CA TRP A 565 -2.46 20.84 17.10
C TRP A 565 -1.15 20.23 17.63
N MET A 566 -0.83 19.03 17.16
CA MET A 566 0.40 18.32 17.51
C MET A 566 1.05 17.82 16.22
N GLN A 567 2.37 17.92 16.10
CA GLN A 567 3.09 17.35 14.96
C GLN A 567 4.27 16.50 15.42
N ALA A 568 4.59 15.49 14.62
CA ALA A 568 5.79 14.69 14.73
C ALA A 568 6.33 14.44 13.33
N SER A 569 7.64 14.39 13.19
CA SER A 569 8.29 14.11 11.93
C SER A 569 9.60 13.36 12.13
N ASP A 570 9.99 12.60 11.11
CA ASP A 570 11.33 12.09 10.92
C ASP A 570 11.93 12.72 9.65
N GLU A 571 13.06 12.21 9.16
CA GLU A 571 13.76 12.76 7.98
C GLU A 571 12.92 12.71 6.69
N GLN A 572 11.90 11.85 6.62
CA GLN A 572 11.15 11.57 5.39
C GLN A 572 9.64 11.65 5.55
N ASN A 573 9.12 11.73 6.77
CA ASN A 573 7.70 11.62 7.05
C ASN A 573 7.27 12.70 8.02
N TRP A 574 6.10 13.26 7.75
CA TRP A 574 5.47 14.29 8.58
C TRP A 574 4.05 13.89 8.94
N LEU A 575 3.68 14.08 10.21
CA LEU A 575 2.36 13.79 10.75
C LEU A 575 1.88 14.94 11.64
N CYS A 576 0.71 15.47 11.35
CA CYS A 576 0.01 16.46 12.16
C CYS A 576 -1.36 15.96 12.60
N HIS A 577 -1.73 16.26 13.84
CA HIS A 577 -2.98 15.88 14.48
C HIS A 577 -3.68 17.07 15.10
N ILE A 578 -4.97 17.21 14.76
CA ILE A 578 -5.86 18.22 15.31
C ILE A 578 -7.02 17.50 16.01
N PRO A 579 -7.09 17.53 17.35
CA PRO A 579 -8.24 17.02 18.10
C PRO A 579 -9.50 17.82 17.78
N ILE A 580 -10.58 17.12 17.42
CA ILE A 580 -11.84 17.73 17.03
C ILE A 580 -12.89 17.49 18.12
N LYS A 581 -13.55 18.57 18.54
CA LYS A 581 -14.69 18.49 19.46
C LYS A 581 -15.86 17.72 18.81
N ASN A 582 -16.63 16.99 19.63
CA ASN A 582 -17.78 16.20 19.18
C ASN A 582 -18.78 16.99 18.31
N GLU A 583 -19.01 18.26 18.65
CA GLU A 583 -19.92 19.16 17.94
C GLU A 583 -19.52 19.41 16.47
N ASN A 584 -18.22 19.32 16.16
CA ASN A 584 -17.67 19.58 14.83
C ASN A 584 -17.28 18.30 14.07
N ARG A 585 -17.60 17.11 14.58
CA ARG A 585 -17.18 15.83 13.97
C ARG A 585 -17.58 15.70 12.50
N VAL A 586 -18.82 16.07 12.17
CA VAL A 586 -19.36 15.93 10.80
C VAL A 586 -18.70 16.95 9.88
N THR A 587 -18.51 18.19 10.36
CA THR A 587 -17.80 19.24 9.62
C THR A 587 -16.35 18.84 9.35
N ALA A 588 -15.65 18.26 10.32
CA ALA A 588 -14.28 17.78 10.16
C ALA A 588 -14.17 16.63 9.15
N TRP A 589 -15.15 15.72 9.14
CA TRP A 589 -15.19 14.62 8.18
C TRP A 589 -15.44 15.12 6.75
N LEU A 590 -16.34 16.09 6.58
CA LEU A 590 -16.53 16.75 5.29
C LEU A 590 -15.28 17.54 4.88
N ALA A 591 -14.65 18.23 5.83
CA ALA A 591 -13.40 18.97 5.60
C ALA A 591 -12.28 18.05 5.13
N SER A 592 -12.11 16.85 5.70
CA SER A 592 -11.05 15.93 5.24
C SER A 592 -11.23 15.53 3.77
N TYR A 593 -12.47 15.31 3.30
CA TYR A 593 -12.74 15.00 1.90
C TYR A 593 -12.49 16.19 0.97
N VAL A 594 -12.94 17.38 1.38
CA VAL A 594 -12.79 18.59 0.58
C VAL A 594 -11.33 19.03 0.49
N ILE A 595 -10.58 18.96 1.60
CA ILE A 595 -9.16 19.27 1.63
C ILE A 595 -8.38 18.25 0.79
N GLY A 596 -8.67 16.95 0.95
CA GLY A 596 -8.02 15.88 0.17
C GLY A 596 -8.26 15.97 -1.35
N ALA A 597 -9.33 16.65 -1.78
CA ALA A 597 -9.63 16.88 -3.19
C ALA A 597 -9.01 18.17 -3.78
N SER A 598 -8.43 19.02 -2.94
CA SER A 598 -7.90 20.32 -3.37
C SER A 598 -6.52 20.16 -4.01
N SER A 599 -6.35 20.71 -5.21
CA SER A 599 -5.05 20.76 -5.87
C SER A 599 -4.01 21.54 -5.04
N HIS A 600 -4.42 22.56 -4.27
CA HIS A 600 -3.52 23.32 -3.39
C HIS A 600 -2.92 22.42 -2.31
N PHE A 601 -3.76 21.62 -1.65
CA PHE A 601 -3.29 20.66 -0.65
C PHE A 601 -2.45 19.54 -1.27
N LEU A 602 -2.82 19.09 -2.47
CA LEU A 602 -2.14 18.00 -3.17
C LEU A 602 -0.83 18.42 -3.85
N GLN A 603 -0.51 19.71 -3.93
CA GLN A 603 0.65 20.21 -4.69
C GLN A 603 1.94 19.41 -4.44
N PRO A 604 2.35 19.09 -3.20
CA PRO A 604 3.59 18.35 -2.96
C PRO A 604 3.62 16.97 -3.64
N ARG A 605 2.48 16.29 -3.68
CA ARG A 605 2.34 15.01 -4.37
C ARG A 605 2.26 15.19 -5.89
N LEU A 606 1.66 16.29 -6.36
CA LEU A 606 1.53 16.55 -7.79
C LEU A 606 2.85 17.00 -8.43
N SER A 607 3.73 17.66 -7.68
CA SER A 607 5.04 18.12 -8.11
C SER A 607 6.18 17.12 -7.90
N GLY A 608 5.91 16.01 -7.18
CA GLY A 608 6.91 14.98 -6.90
C GLY A 608 7.81 15.22 -5.70
N THR A 609 7.50 16.21 -4.85
CA THR A 609 8.28 16.47 -3.63
C THR A 609 7.92 15.51 -2.50
N CYS A 610 6.81 14.78 -2.61
CA CYS A 610 6.50 13.65 -1.74
C CYS A 610 5.80 12.50 -2.49
N TYR A 611 5.92 11.29 -1.96
CA TYR A 611 5.25 10.11 -2.49
C TYR A 611 3.75 10.06 -2.16
N SER A 612 3.39 10.48 -0.94
CA SER A 612 2.01 10.41 -0.45
C SER A 612 1.69 11.62 0.42
N ILE A 613 0.47 12.13 0.31
CA ILE A 613 -0.09 13.19 1.16
C ILE A 613 -1.59 12.93 1.36
N ALA A 614 -2.10 13.13 2.58
CA ALA A 614 -3.53 12.95 2.82
C ALA A 614 -4.09 13.77 4.00
N SER A 615 -5.39 14.02 3.93
CA SER A 615 -6.22 14.53 5.02
C SER A 615 -7.22 13.46 5.43
N VAL A 616 -7.17 13.01 6.70
CA VAL A 616 -7.97 11.88 7.19
C VAL A 616 -8.63 12.25 8.51
N TYR A 617 -9.96 12.18 8.56
CA TYR A 617 -10.69 12.26 9.82
C TYR A 617 -10.98 10.86 10.39
N CYS A 618 -10.61 10.65 11.64
CA CYS A 618 -10.89 9.42 12.37
C CYS A 618 -12.00 9.65 13.41
N ASP A 619 -13.19 9.08 13.18
CA ASP A 619 -14.37 9.25 14.06
C ASP A 619 -14.17 8.61 15.46
N THR A 620 -13.38 7.55 15.57
CA THR A 620 -13.13 6.84 16.85
C THR A 620 -12.21 7.65 17.77
N SER A 621 -11.09 8.16 17.26
CA SER A 621 -10.16 9.00 18.01
C SER A 621 -10.57 10.48 18.04
N LYS A 622 -11.47 10.90 17.14
CA LYS A 622 -11.93 12.28 16.94
C LYS A 622 -10.79 13.21 16.58
N VAL A 623 -9.87 12.71 15.76
CA VAL A 623 -8.69 13.46 15.30
C VAL A 623 -8.81 13.66 13.79
N LEU A 624 -8.56 14.89 13.35
CA LEU A 624 -8.26 15.21 11.96
C LEU A 624 -6.74 15.17 11.80
N SER A 625 -6.27 14.30 10.91
CA SER A 625 -4.86 14.06 10.67
C SER A 625 -4.47 14.55 9.28
N PHE A 626 -3.29 15.16 9.19
CA PHE A 626 -2.61 15.46 7.93
C PHE A 626 -1.27 14.74 7.95
N TYR A 627 -0.88 14.13 6.84
CA TYR A 627 0.42 13.49 6.75
C TYR A 627 1.02 13.61 5.36
N SER A 628 2.34 13.54 5.29
CA SER A 628 3.10 13.33 4.06
C SER A 628 4.21 12.29 4.25
N ALA A 629 4.42 11.45 3.25
CA ALA A 629 5.36 10.32 3.30
C ALA A 629 6.40 10.44 2.19
N PHE A 630 7.63 10.03 2.50
CA PHE A 630 8.82 10.20 1.64
C PHE A 630 8.92 11.62 1.08
N ASP A 631 8.76 12.59 1.96
CA ASP A 631 8.71 14.02 1.70
C ASP A 631 10.10 14.62 1.78
N ILE A 632 10.42 15.55 0.87
CA ILE A 632 11.67 16.31 0.85
C ILE A 632 11.58 17.49 1.85
N ASP A 633 10.41 18.14 1.92
CA ASP A 633 10.20 19.41 2.61
C ASP A 633 9.46 19.24 3.94
N VAL A 634 9.87 18.24 4.73
CA VAL A 634 9.24 17.91 6.02
C VAL A 634 9.16 19.12 6.95
N GLU A 635 10.23 19.93 7.02
CA GLU A 635 10.31 21.09 7.92
C GLU A 635 9.33 22.21 7.55
N GLN A 636 8.99 22.35 6.25
CA GLN A 636 8.08 23.39 5.75
C GLN A 636 6.63 22.90 5.66
N ARG A 637 6.35 21.63 6.00
CA ARG A 637 5.05 21.01 5.75
C ARG A 637 3.91 21.68 6.52
N LEU A 638 4.16 22.14 7.74
CA LEU A 638 3.16 22.89 8.50
C LEU A 638 2.82 24.24 7.87
N VAL A 639 3.83 24.95 7.36
CA VAL A 639 3.65 26.26 6.69
C VAL A 639 2.85 26.08 5.41
N THR A 640 3.27 25.15 4.55
CA THR A 640 2.59 24.85 3.27
C THR A 640 1.16 24.33 3.47
N LEU A 641 0.91 23.53 4.52
CA LEU A 641 -0.45 23.14 4.91
C LEU A 641 -1.29 24.38 5.25
N SER A 642 -0.74 25.30 6.05
CA SER A 642 -1.45 26.49 6.50
C SER A 642 -1.83 27.43 5.34
N GLU A 643 -0.93 27.57 4.37
CA GLU A 643 -1.22 28.31 3.12
C GLU A 643 -2.31 27.60 2.30
N SER A 644 -2.20 26.28 2.14
CA SER A 644 -3.19 25.48 1.41
C SER A 644 -4.58 25.60 2.01
N LEU A 645 -4.71 25.48 3.34
CA LEU A 645 -5.98 25.61 4.04
C LEU A 645 -6.56 27.03 3.91
N ARG A 646 -5.72 28.07 3.87
CA ARG A 646 -6.15 29.46 3.62
C ARG A 646 -6.76 29.61 2.23
N PHE A 647 -6.09 29.13 1.18
CA PHE A 647 -6.61 29.18 -0.19
C PHE A 647 -7.93 28.41 -0.31
N ILE A 648 -8.01 27.21 0.30
CA ILE A 648 -9.23 26.40 0.29
C ILE A 648 -10.40 27.11 1.00
N ALA A 649 -10.13 27.78 2.12
CA ALA A 649 -11.16 28.51 2.86
C ALA A 649 -11.70 29.73 2.11
N GLU A 650 -10.90 30.33 1.22
CA GLU A 650 -11.27 31.50 0.42
C GLU A 650 -12.01 31.15 -0.88
N ASP A 651 -11.80 29.94 -1.41
CA ASP A 651 -12.45 29.46 -2.64
C ASP A 651 -13.87 28.90 -2.39
N ILE A 652 -14.84 29.80 -2.23
CA ILE A 652 -16.24 29.43 -2.00
C ILE A 652 -16.85 28.61 -3.15
N ASN A 653 -16.38 28.78 -4.39
CA ASN A 653 -16.90 28.04 -5.54
C ASN A 653 -16.49 26.57 -5.46
N PHE A 654 -15.19 26.32 -5.24
CA PHE A 654 -14.67 24.97 -4.99
C PHE A 654 -15.39 24.31 -3.81
N LEU A 655 -15.57 25.03 -2.69
CA LEU A 655 -16.29 24.49 -1.53
C LEU A 655 -17.75 24.15 -1.86
N ASN A 656 -18.45 24.95 -2.66
CA ASN A 656 -19.84 24.67 -3.06
C ASN A 656 -19.94 23.37 -3.87
N GLU A 657 -19.09 23.20 -4.86
CA GLU A 657 -19.10 22.03 -5.76
C GLU A 657 -18.73 20.76 -4.98
N THR A 658 -17.62 20.80 -4.24
CA THR A 658 -17.09 19.64 -3.52
C THR A 658 -17.91 19.24 -2.30
N LEU A 659 -18.52 20.19 -1.59
CA LEU A 659 -19.34 19.88 -0.41
C LEU A 659 -20.54 18.99 -0.78
N SER A 660 -21.13 19.18 -1.96
CA SER A 660 -22.26 18.35 -2.41
C SER A 660 -21.87 16.87 -2.53
N LEU A 661 -20.70 16.60 -3.11
CA LEU A 661 -20.12 15.26 -3.28
C LEU A 661 -19.65 14.68 -1.95
N ALA A 662 -18.96 15.47 -1.13
CA ALA A 662 -18.52 15.06 0.21
C ALA A 662 -19.72 14.64 1.10
N LYS A 663 -20.85 15.37 1.02
CA LYS A 663 -22.10 14.99 1.69
C LYS A 663 -22.65 13.67 1.15
N TYR A 664 -22.66 13.49 -0.18
CA TYR A 664 -23.12 12.24 -0.79
C TYR A 664 -22.27 11.04 -0.32
N LYS A 665 -20.94 11.15 -0.39
CA LYS A 665 -19.99 10.15 0.10
C LYS A 665 -20.26 9.80 1.57
N LEU A 666 -20.35 10.81 2.43
CA LEU A 666 -20.57 10.59 3.84
C LEU A 666 -21.92 9.90 4.12
N ARG A 667 -22.98 10.26 3.38
CA ARG A 667 -24.29 9.58 3.49
C ARG A 667 -24.19 8.10 3.21
N GLN A 668 -23.49 7.69 2.15
CA GLN A 668 -23.37 6.28 1.78
C GLN A 668 -22.61 5.49 2.86
N ILE A 669 -21.49 6.02 3.36
CA ILE A 669 -20.73 5.40 4.46
C ILE A 669 -21.61 5.22 5.72
N TYR A 670 -22.41 6.23 6.07
CA TYR A 670 -23.35 6.11 7.19
C TYR A 670 -24.47 5.10 6.92
N GLN A 671 -24.97 5.02 5.69
CA GLN A 671 -25.99 4.05 5.30
C GLN A 671 -25.47 2.61 5.34
N GLU A 672 -24.24 2.34 4.92
CA GLU A 672 -23.61 1.03 5.03
C GLU A 672 -23.40 0.62 6.50
N LYS A 673 -22.86 1.54 7.32
CA LYS A 673 -22.54 1.28 8.72
C LYS A 673 -23.79 1.05 9.59
N HIS A 674 -24.90 1.72 9.26
CA HIS A 674 -26.12 1.73 10.09
C HIS A 674 -27.36 1.13 9.44
N GLY A 675 -27.34 0.88 8.13
CA GLY A 675 -28.45 0.28 7.37
C GLY A 675 -28.54 -1.24 7.51
N LYS A 676 -27.57 -1.89 8.17
CA LYS A 676 -27.53 -3.34 8.40
C LYS A 676 -28.34 -3.83 9.61
N PHE A 677 -28.97 -2.94 10.37
CA PHE A 677 -29.81 -3.31 11.51
C PHE A 677 -31.28 -3.07 11.17
N ASP A 678 -32.12 -4.09 11.36
CA ASP A 678 -33.56 -3.97 11.25
C ASP A 678 -34.08 -2.86 12.19
N ASN A 679 -35.11 -2.13 11.76
CA ASN A 679 -35.69 -1.01 12.52
C ASN A 679 -36.11 -1.43 13.93
N GLU A 680 -36.50 -2.69 14.11
CA GLU A 680 -36.83 -3.29 15.40
C GLU A 680 -35.60 -3.49 16.31
N VAL A 681 -34.49 -3.94 15.73
CA VAL A 681 -33.21 -4.15 16.43
C VAL A 681 -32.58 -2.81 16.82
N LEU A 682 -32.66 -1.80 15.94
CA LEU A 682 -32.25 -0.43 16.24
C LEU A 682 -33.06 0.17 17.40
N LYS A 683 -34.37 -0.12 17.46
CA LYS A 683 -35.24 0.30 18.58
C LYS A 683 -34.87 -0.36 19.90
N LYS A 684 -34.62 -1.67 19.89
CA LYS A 684 -34.17 -2.44 21.08
C LYS A 684 -32.79 -2.00 21.56
N LEU A 685 -31.83 -1.79 20.64
CA LEU A 685 -30.50 -1.26 20.96
C LEU A 685 -30.55 0.19 21.47
N SER A 686 -31.43 1.02 20.92
CA SER A 686 -31.69 2.39 21.38
C SER A 686 -32.23 2.42 22.81
N GLN A 687 -33.13 1.50 23.18
CA GLN A 687 -33.67 1.39 24.53
C GLN A 687 -32.63 0.87 25.54
N LEU A 688 -31.74 -0.03 25.13
CA LEU A 688 -30.67 -0.57 25.97
C LEU A 688 -29.52 0.43 26.22
N THR A 689 -29.30 1.39 25.31
CA THR A 689 -28.17 2.34 25.37
C THR A 689 -28.50 3.70 25.99
N GLN A 690 -29.76 3.93 26.38
CA GLN A 690 -30.20 5.18 27.04
C GLN A 690 -29.50 5.48 28.38
N GLY A 691 -28.77 4.52 28.95
CA GLY A 691 -27.98 4.70 30.17
C GLY A 691 -26.49 5.02 29.98
N ILE A 692 -25.90 4.83 28.79
CA ILE A 692 -24.42 4.83 28.68
C ILE A 692 -23.86 5.90 27.76
N HIS A 693 -24.42 6.23 26.58
CA HIS A 693 -23.87 7.32 25.74
C HIS A 693 -24.99 8.19 25.15
N GLY A 694 -25.08 9.44 25.63
CA GLY A 694 -26.04 10.43 25.16
C GLY A 694 -25.84 10.80 23.68
N HIS A 695 -26.96 10.78 22.95
CA HIS A 695 -27.18 11.34 21.60
C HIS A 695 -26.32 10.84 20.44
N THR A 696 -26.88 9.93 19.64
CA THR A 696 -27.04 10.01 18.15
C THR A 696 -27.12 8.61 17.52
N ARG A 697 -28.33 8.04 17.43
CA ARG A 697 -28.60 6.82 16.64
C ARG A 697 -29.97 6.87 15.95
N ASP A 698 -30.23 7.93 15.19
CA ASP A 698 -31.36 7.98 14.25
C ASP A 698 -30.84 8.53 12.91
N LYS A 699 -31.18 7.89 11.77
CA LYS A 699 -30.86 8.39 10.41
C LYS A 699 -31.37 9.83 10.21
N ARG A 700 -32.40 10.24 10.96
CA ARG A 700 -32.90 11.62 11.02
C ARG A 700 -31.90 12.63 11.59
N GLY A 701 -30.89 12.19 12.36
CA GLY A 701 -29.86 13.04 12.96
C GLY A 701 -28.75 13.44 12.00
N ILE A 702 -28.21 12.51 11.20
CA ILE A 702 -27.10 12.82 10.28
C ILE A 702 -27.55 13.73 9.13
N GLU A 703 -28.75 13.52 8.57
CA GLU A 703 -29.29 14.39 7.52
C GLU A 703 -29.53 15.82 8.03
N SER A 704 -30.04 15.98 9.25
CA SER A 704 -30.19 17.29 9.88
C SER A 704 -28.83 17.99 10.02
N LEU A 705 -27.81 17.27 10.50
CA LEU A 705 -26.45 17.80 10.62
C LEU A 705 -25.84 18.19 9.26
N LEU A 706 -25.98 17.33 8.25
CA LEU A 706 -25.49 17.59 6.89
C LEU A 706 -26.18 18.79 6.25
N ASN A 707 -27.48 18.96 6.46
CA ASN A 707 -28.24 20.10 5.92
C ASN A 707 -27.84 21.43 6.58
N ASN A 708 -27.41 21.40 7.84
CA ASN A 708 -26.97 22.60 8.56
C ASN A 708 -25.55 23.06 8.21
N ILE A 709 -24.75 22.23 7.52
CA ILE A 709 -23.40 22.58 7.11
C ILE A 709 -23.44 23.21 5.72
N SER A 710 -23.20 24.52 5.66
CA SER A 710 -23.05 25.26 4.39
C SER A 710 -21.57 25.38 4.01
N SER A 711 -21.29 25.77 2.76
CA SER A 711 -19.90 26.05 2.32
C SER A 711 -19.26 27.17 3.12
N LYS A 712 -20.05 28.14 3.63
CA LYS A 712 -19.57 29.17 4.56
C LYS A 712 -19.19 28.59 5.92
N THR A 713 -20.00 27.66 6.43
CA THR A 713 -19.71 26.93 7.67
C THR A 713 -18.41 26.13 7.53
N LEU A 714 -18.23 25.47 6.39
CA LEU A 714 -17.03 24.71 6.09
C LEU A 714 -15.80 25.61 5.93
N ALA A 715 -15.91 26.70 5.17
CA ALA A 715 -14.85 27.71 5.03
C ALA A 715 -14.39 28.24 6.39
N HIS A 716 -15.35 28.59 7.26
CA HIS A 716 -15.07 29.07 8.60
C HIS A 716 -14.38 28.01 9.46
N PHE A 717 -14.82 26.74 9.38
CA PHE A 717 -14.18 25.62 10.06
C PHE A 717 -12.73 25.43 9.60
N ILE A 718 -12.48 25.43 8.28
CA ILE A 718 -11.13 25.29 7.71
C ILE A 718 -10.23 26.45 8.13
N LYS A 719 -10.75 27.69 8.10
CA LYS A 719 -10.03 28.86 8.57
C LYS A 719 -9.63 28.74 10.05
N HIS A 720 -10.52 28.20 10.89
CA HIS A 720 -10.22 27.94 12.29
C HIS A 720 -9.24 26.79 12.56
N LEU A 721 -8.87 25.99 11.55
CA LEU A 721 -7.74 25.06 11.70
C LEU A 721 -6.40 25.80 11.67
N LEU A 722 -6.37 27.06 11.20
CA LEU A 722 -5.19 27.92 11.12
C LEU A 722 -4.95 28.73 12.40
N ASP A 723 -6.02 29.07 13.11
CA ASP A 723 -6.02 29.86 14.35
C ASP A 723 -5.71 28.97 15.55
#